data_AF-A0A561T854-F1
#
_entry.id   AF-A0A561T854-F1
#
_cell.length_a   1.000
_cell.length_b   1.000
_cell.length_c   1.000
_cell.angle_alpha   90.00
_cell.angle_beta   90.00
_cell.angle_gamma   90.00
#
_symmetry.space_group_name_H-M   'P 1'
#
loop_
_entity.id
_entity.type
_entity.pdbx_description
1 polymer ?
#
loop_
_entity_poly.entity_id
_entity_poly.type
_entity_poly.pdbx_seq_one_letter_code
_entity_poly.pdbx_strand_id
1 'polypeptide(L)'
;MRHVKQLSRLRRRALVAAFAATAALVTLPAAQTPATAAETPLSQGRPATASSTENAGTPASGAVDGDTGTRWSSAASDDQWLQVDLGTTASVSRVVLTWEAAHGKDYKIQFSQDGGTWTDARTVTGSDGGVDTVDVSGQARHVRMQGLDRATAWGYSLWEFQVFGTGGGTPPASCGTADAARGKPASASSTENAGTPASAAFDGDTGTRWSSQASDPQWVQVDLGTVQDLCEVDLNWEAAYAKDFRIEASADGRTWTALRSVTGATGGRASYEVSGSGRYVRVLGTARATGYGYSLWEVAVHTASGGTGPIEGGGDLGPNVIVVDPSTPGLQQKFDQVFAQQETAQFGSGRYQFLLKPGTYDNINAQLGFYTSVSGLGLNPDDVQINGDITVDAGWFNGNATQNFWRSAENLALNPVSGTDRWAVAQAAPFRRIHVKGGLNLAPSGYGWASGGYIADSKIDGTVGPYSQQQWYTRDSSVGGWTNGVWNMTFTGVQGAPASNFETGPYTTFDTTPISREKPFLYLDGDDYKVFVPAKRTNSRGVSWPANTGGTSLPLDRFYVVKPGATATTINAALDQGLHLLFTPGVYHIDRTIEVDRADTVVLGLGLATIVPDGGVDALHVADVDGVRLAGFLIDAGPQNSDTLLRVGPAGASADHSANPTTVQDVFIRVGGAGPGRATDSVVVNSDDVIIDHTWIWRADHGEGVGWETNRADYGLRVNGDDVLTTGLFVEHFNKYDVVWSGERGRTIFFQNEKAYDAPNEAAITHDGIVGYAAYKVADSVNEHEAWALGSYCNYTSDDTIVQHHGFQVPVKPGIRMRHLQVISLGGKGQYRHVINDTGSPTSGTDTIPSKVTRFP
;
A
#
# COMPACT_ATOMS: atom_id res chain seq x y z
N MET A 1 -36.89 28.59 -47.49
CA MET A 1 -37.01 29.94 -48.10
C MET A 1 -37.34 30.96 -47.01
N ARG A 2 -37.39 32.27 -47.34
CA ARG A 2 -37.59 33.39 -46.39
C ARG A 2 -38.86 33.25 -45.52
N HIS A 3 -38.79 33.63 -44.24
CA HIS A 3 -39.33 34.92 -43.76
C HIS A 3 -38.90 35.24 -42.30
N VAL A 4 -39.17 36.47 -41.85
CA VAL A 4 -38.40 37.20 -40.81
C VAL A 4 -39.29 38.28 -40.13
N LYS A 5 -38.97 38.63 -38.86
CA LYS A 5 -39.53 39.72 -37.99
C LYS A 5 -40.95 39.46 -37.42
N GLN A 6 -41.17 39.50 -36.10
CA GLN A 6 -41.07 40.60 -35.09
C GLN A 6 -42.22 41.61 -35.14
N LEU A 7 -42.97 41.71 -34.03
CA LEU A 7 -43.80 42.80 -33.48
C LEU A 7 -44.43 42.27 -32.15
N SER A 8 -44.97 43.04 -31.19
CA SER A 8 -44.40 44.17 -30.43
C SER A 8 -45.32 44.53 -29.22
N ARG A 9 -44.75 44.60 -28.01
CA ARG A 9 -45.20 45.31 -26.78
C ARG A 9 -46.67 45.82 -26.65
N LEU A 10 -47.38 45.29 -25.65
CA LEU A 10 -48.37 45.95 -24.76
C LEU A 10 -48.31 45.17 -23.41
N ARG A 11 -48.73 45.59 -22.19
CA ARG A 11 -49.12 46.81 -21.42
C ARG A 11 -49.17 46.32 -19.93
N ARG A 12 -49.13 47.06 -18.79
CA ARG A 12 -49.10 48.49 -18.36
C ARG A 12 -48.77 48.51 -16.84
N ARG A 13 -48.24 49.63 -16.27
CA ARG A 13 -48.18 49.98 -14.80
C ARG A 13 -47.21 49.17 -13.90
N ALA A 14 -46.78 49.62 -12.71
CA ALA A 14 -46.53 50.99 -12.18
C ALA A 14 -45.80 50.98 -10.79
N LEU A 15 -44.96 52.00 -10.57
CA LEU A 15 -44.50 52.60 -9.28
C LEU A 15 -43.65 51.80 -8.24
N VAL A 16 -42.55 52.47 -7.83
CA VAL A 16 -41.94 52.59 -6.48
C VAL A 16 -41.35 51.35 -5.78
N ALA A 17 -40.02 51.35 -5.69
CA ALA A 17 -39.27 51.26 -4.43
C ALA A 17 -37.92 51.99 -4.61
N ALA A 18 -37.29 52.46 -3.52
CA ALA A 18 -36.00 53.16 -3.59
C ALA A 18 -34.82 52.20 -3.44
N PHE A 19 -33.71 52.49 -4.12
CA PHE A 19 -32.41 51.85 -3.89
C PHE A 19 -31.41 52.90 -3.39
N ALA A 20 -30.81 52.64 -2.23
CA ALA A 20 -29.68 53.40 -1.74
C ALA A 20 -28.41 52.95 -2.48
N ALA A 21 -27.57 53.90 -2.90
CA ALA A 21 -26.30 53.60 -3.55
C ALA A 21 -25.20 53.38 -2.49
N THR A 22 -24.87 52.13 -2.21
CA THR A 22 -23.61 51.76 -1.53
C THR A 22 -22.61 51.27 -2.56
N ALA A 23 -21.45 51.94 -2.63
CA ALA A 23 -20.37 51.55 -3.53
C ALA A 23 -19.64 50.32 -2.97
N ALA A 24 -19.84 49.16 -3.57
CA ALA A 24 -19.05 47.97 -3.27
C ALA A 24 -17.65 48.11 -3.88
N LEU A 25 -16.61 48.18 -3.05
CA LEU A 25 -15.26 47.87 -3.52
C LEU A 25 -15.23 46.38 -3.87
N VAL A 26 -14.99 46.07 -5.14
CA VAL A 26 -14.68 44.70 -5.57
C VAL A 26 -13.25 44.39 -5.14
N THR A 27 -13.08 43.92 -3.91
CA THR A 27 -11.88 43.19 -3.52
C THR A 27 -11.92 41.83 -4.20
N LEU A 28 -11.14 41.68 -5.27
CA LEU A 28 -10.83 40.37 -5.82
C LEU A 28 -10.18 39.51 -4.72
N PRO A 29 -10.63 38.26 -4.51
CA PRO A 29 -9.84 37.32 -3.73
C PRO A 29 -8.50 37.13 -4.44
N ALA A 30 -7.40 37.46 -3.76
CA ALA A 30 -6.09 37.04 -4.23
C ALA A 30 -6.09 35.50 -4.25
N ALA A 31 -5.66 34.89 -5.36
CA ALA A 31 -5.56 33.45 -5.45
C ALA A 31 -4.52 32.97 -4.43
N GLN A 32 -5.00 32.37 -3.33
CA GLN A 32 -4.12 31.69 -2.40
C GLN A 32 -3.59 30.45 -3.11
N THR A 33 -2.31 30.49 -3.47
CA THR A 33 -1.55 29.28 -3.81
C THR A 33 -1.71 28.29 -2.66
N PRO A 34 -2.02 27.01 -2.91
CA PRO A 34 -2.09 26.02 -1.84
C PRO A 34 -0.75 26.00 -1.10
N ALA A 35 -0.80 26.04 0.23
CA ALA A 35 0.40 25.95 1.04
C ALA A 35 1.00 24.55 0.91
N THR A 36 2.02 24.41 0.07
CA THR A 36 2.87 23.23 0.04
C THR A 36 3.44 23.02 1.45
N ALA A 37 3.39 21.78 1.95
CA ALA A 37 4.20 21.41 3.11
C ALA A 37 5.67 21.77 2.84
N ALA A 38 6.37 22.27 3.86
CA ALA A 38 7.78 22.61 3.69
C ALA A 38 8.59 21.37 3.33
N GLU A 39 9.50 21.50 2.36
CA GLU A 39 10.47 20.47 2.04
C GLU A 39 11.32 20.17 3.30
N THR A 40 11.49 18.90 3.66
CA THR A 40 12.31 18.53 4.82
C THR A 40 13.79 18.45 4.42
N PRO A 41 14.73 19.08 5.14
CA PRO A 41 16.16 18.98 4.82
C PRO A 41 16.68 17.55 4.97
N LEU A 42 17.47 17.09 3.99
CA LEU A 42 18.23 15.84 4.04
C LEU A 42 19.29 15.84 5.16
N SER A 43 19.77 17.03 5.55
CA SER A 43 20.73 17.23 6.66
C SER A 43 20.09 17.14 8.04
N GLN A 44 18.75 17.11 8.15
CA GLN A 44 18.06 17.15 9.44
C GLN A 44 18.40 15.95 10.33
N GLY A 45 18.88 16.21 11.55
CA GLY A 45 19.25 15.18 12.54
C GLY A 45 20.48 14.36 12.17
N ARG A 46 21.27 14.76 11.16
CA ARG A 46 22.42 14.00 10.66
C ARG A 46 23.69 14.21 11.49
N PRO A 47 24.65 13.26 11.44
CA PRO A 47 25.99 13.49 11.96
C PRO A 47 26.67 14.68 11.26
N ALA A 48 27.04 15.70 12.04
CA ALA A 48 27.77 16.86 11.57
C ALA A 48 29.12 17.01 12.30
N THR A 49 30.14 17.47 11.58
CA THR A 49 31.48 17.74 12.13
C THR A 49 32.01 19.08 11.61
N ALA A 50 32.96 19.67 12.31
CA ALA A 50 33.52 20.97 12.00
C ALA A 50 35.04 21.03 12.19
N SER A 51 35.68 22.03 11.59
CA SER A 51 37.11 22.33 11.79
C SER A 51 37.43 22.73 13.24
N SER A 52 36.49 23.38 13.92
CA SER A 52 36.58 23.80 15.32
C SER A 52 35.19 24.10 15.89
N THR A 53 35.13 24.24 17.22
CA THR A 53 33.97 24.75 17.97
C THR A 53 34.44 25.84 18.93
N GLU A 54 33.72 26.95 19.02
CA GLU A 54 34.00 28.09 19.91
C GLU A 54 34.01 27.64 21.38
N ASN A 55 33.02 26.82 21.77
CA ASN A 55 32.94 26.18 23.09
C ASN A 55 31.98 24.97 23.03
N ALA A 56 31.82 24.24 24.14
CA ALA A 56 30.97 23.04 24.20
C ALA A 56 29.47 23.31 23.99
N GLY A 57 29.01 24.56 24.16
CA GLY A 57 27.63 24.97 23.91
C GLY A 57 27.33 25.39 22.47
N THR A 58 28.31 25.30 21.55
CA THR A 58 28.13 25.60 20.12
C THR A 58 28.64 24.48 19.19
N PRO A 59 28.19 23.22 19.39
CA PRO A 59 28.66 22.05 18.65
C PRO A 59 28.22 22.06 17.18
N ALA A 60 28.91 21.25 16.35
CA ALA A 60 28.57 21.09 14.93
C ALA A 60 27.16 20.53 14.68
N SER A 61 26.61 19.74 15.62
CA SER A 61 25.24 19.23 15.57
C SER A 61 24.19 20.33 15.75
N GLY A 62 24.51 21.41 16.47
CA GLY A 62 23.61 22.54 16.73
C GLY A 62 23.39 23.46 15.53
N ALA A 63 23.62 22.97 14.31
CA ALA A 63 23.30 23.65 13.07
C ALA A 63 22.63 22.69 12.06
N VAL A 64 22.13 21.54 12.53
CA VAL A 64 21.40 20.53 11.75
C VAL A 64 20.29 19.84 12.58
N ASP A 65 19.98 20.37 13.76
CA ASP A 65 19.05 19.77 14.73
C ASP A 65 17.60 20.25 14.56
N GLY A 66 17.38 21.38 13.87
CA GLY A 66 16.07 21.92 13.54
C GLY A 66 15.59 23.03 14.47
N ASP A 67 16.40 23.42 15.47
CA ASP A 67 16.07 24.49 16.41
C ASP A 67 16.87 25.77 16.10
N THR A 68 16.18 26.80 15.62
CA THR A 68 16.78 28.12 15.40
C THR A 68 17.28 28.84 16.67
N GLY A 69 17.15 28.20 17.85
CA GLY A 69 17.76 28.61 19.12
C GLY A 69 19.14 28.00 19.41
N THR A 70 19.57 26.96 18.69
CA THR A 70 20.92 26.36 18.77
C THR A 70 21.80 26.82 17.60
N ARG A 71 23.12 26.83 17.79
CA ARG A 71 24.07 27.21 16.73
C ARG A 71 25.38 26.42 16.79
N TRP A 72 25.95 26.09 15.64
CA TRP A 72 27.39 25.85 15.53
C TRP A 72 28.13 27.20 15.51
N SER A 73 29.30 27.26 16.15
CA SER A 73 30.21 28.39 16.04
C SER A 73 31.65 27.92 16.06
N SER A 74 32.50 28.51 15.22
CA SER A 74 33.92 28.16 15.08
C SER A 74 34.87 29.11 15.82
N ALA A 75 36.15 28.72 15.89
CA ALA A 75 37.23 29.60 16.31
C ALA A 75 37.32 30.86 15.42
N ALA A 76 37.83 31.97 15.99
CA ALA A 76 37.93 33.27 15.35
C ALA A 76 39.10 33.38 14.33
N SER A 77 39.18 32.42 13.43
CA SER A 77 40.11 32.34 12.29
C SER A 77 39.36 32.06 11.01
N ASP A 78 40.01 32.30 9.88
CA ASP A 78 39.49 31.98 8.55
C ASP A 78 39.70 30.48 8.23
N ASP A 79 39.38 30.04 7.00
CA ASP A 79 39.46 28.62 6.55
C ASP A 79 38.63 27.60 7.39
N GLN A 80 37.69 28.03 8.22
CA GLN A 80 36.85 27.12 9.01
C GLN A 80 35.74 26.48 8.18
N TRP A 81 35.30 25.29 8.59
CA TRP A 81 34.24 24.55 7.90
C TRP A 81 33.30 23.82 8.85
N LEU A 82 32.08 23.59 8.36
CA LEU A 82 31.05 22.73 8.92
C LEU A 82 30.58 21.77 7.82
N GLN A 83 30.52 20.48 8.09
CA GLN A 83 30.06 19.46 7.15
C GLN A 83 29.04 18.50 7.79
N VAL A 84 28.17 17.94 6.94
CA VAL A 84 27.14 16.96 7.33
C VAL A 84 27.27 15.69 6.50
N ASP A 85 27.03 14.52 7.12
CA ASP A 85 26.93 13.22 6.46
C ASP A 85 25.46 12.83 6.26
N LEU A 86 25.01 12.77 5.00
CA LEU A 86 23.65 12.37 4.62
C LEU A 86 23.42 10.85 4.71
N GLY A 87 24.40 10.08 5.19
CA GLY A 87 24.36 8.62 5.40
C GLY A 87 24.57 7.82 4.12
N THR A 88 23.93 8.22 3.03
CA THR A 88 24.16 7.70 1.68
C THR A 88 24.36 8.85 0.69
N THR A 89 24.79 8.53 -0.54
CA THR A 89 24.75 9.48 -1.65
C THR A 89 23.31 9.97 -1.89
N ALA A 90 23.16 11.28 -2.14
CA ALA A 90 21.92 11.97 -2.46
C ALA A 90 22.12 12.98 -3.60
N SER A 91 21.05 13.26 -4.33
CA SER A 91 20.98 14.27 -5.39
C SER A 91 20.65 15.64 -4.79
N VAL A 92 21.68 16.44 -4.49
CA VAL A 92 21.53 17.74 -3.81
C VAL A 92 21.16 18.84 -4.82
N SER A 93 20.08 19.57 -4.53
CA SER A 93 19.50 20.63 -5.37
C SER A 93 19.69 22.04 -4.79
N ARG A 94 19.75 22.17 -3.47
CA ARG A 94 19.78 23.46 -2.77
C ARG A 94 20.41 23.32 -1.40
N VAL A 95 21.12 24.36 -0.97
CA VAL A 95 21.56 24.54 0.42
C VAL A 95 20.98 25.85 0.94
N VAL A 96 20.52 25.87 2.19
CA VAL A 96 20.16 27.10 2.92
C VAL A 96 21.04 27.20 4.16
N LEU A 97 21.67 28.36 4.36
CA LEU A 97 22.50 28.68 5.50
C LEU A 97 21.84 29.81 6.29
N THR A 98 21.46 29.53 7.54
CA THR A 98 20.94 30.54 8.47
C THR A 98 22.07 30.98 9.39
N TRP A 99 22.65 32.13 9.09
CA TRP A 99 23.81 32.69 9.80
C TRP A 99 23.43 33.42 11.09
N GLU A 100 24.37 33.43 12.03
CA GLU A 100 24.43 34.45 13.10
C GLU A 100 24.98 35.78 12.53
N ALA A 101 25.01 36.86 13.30
CA ALA A 101 25.71 38.08 12.91
C ALA A 101 27.19 37.81 12.54
N ALA A 102 27.83 36.83 13.20
CA ALA A 102 29.14 36.28 12.85
C ALA A 102 29.07 35.30 11.65
N HIS A 103 29.06 35.86 10.44
CA HIS A 103 28.88 35.12 9.18
C HIS A 103 30.12 35.06 8.28
N GLY A 104 30.10 34.14 7.30
CA GLY A 104 31.06 34.10 6.21
C GLY A 104 30.71 35.11 5.13
N LYS A 105 31.64 36.03 4.84
CA LYS A 105 31.54 37.00 3.73
C LYS A 105 31.76 36.29 2.40
N ASP A 106 32.84 35.50 2.32
CA ASP A 106 33.16 34.66 1.17
C ASP A 106 33.30 33.21 1.66
N TYR A 107 32.68 32.26 0.96
CA TYR A 107 32.67 30.85 1.35
C TYR A 107 32.35 29.94 0.14
N LYS A 108 32.41 28.62 0.35
CA LYS A 108 32.06 27.60 -0.65
C LYS A 108 31.07 26.59 -0.10
N ILE A 109 30.21 26.08 -0.96
CA ILE A 109 29.52 24.80 -0.78
C ILE A 109 30.32 23.74 -1.54
N GLN A 110 30.69 22.67 -0.86
CA GLN A 110 31.48 21.57 -1.40
C GLN A 110 30.77 20.23 -1.22
N PHE A 111 30.98 19.32 -2.17
CA PHE A 111 30.43 17.96 -2.18
C PHE A 111 31.55 16.91 -2.09
N SER A 112 31.23 15.79 -1.42
CA SER A 112 32.10 14.63 -1.29
C SER A 112 31.29 13.32 -1.20
N GLN A 113 31.93 12.20 -1.55
CA GLN A 113 31.37 10.84 -1.41
C GLN A 113 32.02 10.06 -0.26
N ASP A 114 33.18 10.51 0.24
CA ASP A 114 34.05 9.82 1.21
C ASP A 114 34.37 10.65 2.47
N GLY A 115 33.98 11.93 2.48
CA GLY A 115 34.26 12.91 3.54
C GLY A 115 35.68 13.49 3.50
N GLY A 116 36.56 12.99 2.63
CA GLY A 116 37.97 13.37 2.53
C GLY A 116 38.34 14.08 1.21
N THR A 117 37.74 13.65 0.10
CA THR A 117 37.94 14.20 -1.24
C THR A 117 36.77 15.14 -1.58
N TRP A 118 37.06 16.41 -1.83
CA TRP A 118 36.04 17.46 -1.95
C TRP A 118 36.08 18.17 -3.31
N THR A 119 34.90 18.43 -3.87
CA THR A 119 34.71 19.21 -5.11
C THR A 119 33.85 20.44 -4.81
N ASP A 120 34.25 21.60 -5.36
CA ASP A 120 33.49 22.85 -5.22
C ASP A 120 32.18 22.77 -6.02
N ALA A 121 31.03 22.79 -5.32
CA ALA A 121 29.70 22.83 -5.94
C ALA A 121 29.27 24.29 -6.22
N ARG A 122 29.63 25.21 -5.32
CA ARG A 122 29.40 26.65 -5.46
C ARG A 122 30.44 27.45 -4.68
N THR A 123 30.82 28.62 -5.19
CA THR A 123 31.51 29.67 -4.42
C THR A 123 30.57 30.87 -4.28
N VAL A 124 30.56 31.50 -3.11
CA VAL A 124 29.81 32.70 -2.76
C VAL A 124 30.80 33.74 -2.25
N THR A 125 30.62 35.01 -2.63
CA THR A 125 31.52 36.13 -2.29
C THR A 125 30.71 37.39 -2.01
N GLY A 126 31.00 38.08 -0.91
CA GLY A 126 30.26 39.27 -0.50
C GLY A 126 28.83 39.02 -0.01
N SER A 127 28.59 37.88 0.67
CA SER A 127 27.35 37.68 1.44
C SER A 127 27.23 38.73 2.56
N ASP A 128 25.99 39.15 2.85
CA ASP A 128 25.61 40.03 3.95
C ASP A 128 25.05 39.27 5.17
N GLY A 129 25.09 37.93 5.14
CA GLY A 129 24.66 37.04 6.22
C GLY A 129 23.15 36.79 6.23
N GLY A 130 22.56 36.65 7.41
CA GLY A 130 21.12 36.36 7.53
C GLY A 130 20.79 34.96 7.00
N VAL A 131 20.04 34.86 5.90
CA VAL A 131 19.64 33.57 5.29
C VAL A 131 20.11 33.51 3.83
N ASP A 132 21.21 32.81 3.59
CA ASP A 132 21.71 32.54 2.25
C ASP A 132 20.98 31.32 1.67
N THR A 133 20.32 31.47 0.52
CA THR A 133 19.80 30.34 -0.28
C THR A 133 20.71 30.12 -1.49
N VAL A 134 21.30 28.93 -1.58
CA VAL A 134 22.35 28.59 -2.52
C VAL A 134 21.92 27.40 -3.38
N ASP A 135 21.43 27.68 -4.57
CA ASP A 135 21.13 26.65 -5.57
C ASP A 135 22.42 25.95 -6.05
N VAL A 136 22.36 24.62 -6.10
CA VAL A 136 23.47 23.72 -6.43
C VAL A 136 22.96 22.54 -7.27
N SER A 137 23.85 21.75 -7.85
CA SER A 137 23.46 20.52 -8.54
C SER A 137 24.61 19.51 -8.49
N GLY A 138 24.33 18.31 -7.99
CA GLY A 138 25.31 17.23 -7.95
C GLY A 138 24.91 16.08 -7.03
N GLN A 139 25.74 15.03 -7.04
CA GLN A 139 25.59 13.87 -6.17
C GLN A 139 26.61 13.98 -5.03
N ALA A 140 26.16 13.85 -3.78
CA ALA A 140 27.01 13.94 -2.59
C ALA A 140 26.49 13.01 -1.48
N ARG A 141 27.40 12.39 -0.72
CA ARG A 141 27.09 11.84 0.61
C ARG A 141 27.36 12.87 1.70
N HIS A 142 28.46 13.62 1.56
CA HIS A 142 28.84 14.66 2.51
C HIS A 142 28.77 16.03 1.83
N VAL A 143 28.20 17.00 2.53
CA VAL A 143 28.08 18.40 2.07
C VAL A 143 28.73 19.31 3.10
N ARG A 144 29.52 20.28 2.64
CA ARG A 144 30.33 21.15 3.51
C ARG A 144 30.18 22.62 3.13
N MET A 145 29.96 23.46 4.14
CA MET A 145 30.25 24.89 4.07
C MET A 145 31.73 25.08 4.45
N GLN A 146 32.53 25.63 3.53
CA GLN A 146 33.93 25.98 3.74
C GLN A 146 34.08 27.50 3.66
N GLY A 147 34.34 28.15 4.78
CA GLY A 147 34.62 29.58 4.85
C GLY A 147 35.93 29.95 4.17
N LEU A 148 35.99 31.15 3.59
CA LEU A 148 37.19 31.77 3.01
C LEU A 148 37.51 33.09 3.74
N ASP A 149 36.60 34.08 3.66
CA ASP A 149 36.68 35.35 4.41
C ASP A 149 35.51 35.45 5.40
N ARG A 150 35.78 35.87 6.64
CA ARG A 150 34.73 36.25 7.61
C ARG A 150 34.29 37.71 7.44
N ALA A 151 33.01 37.98 7.73
CA ALA A 151 32.47 39.33 7.75
C ALA A 151 32.76 40.12 9.05
N THR A 152 33.18 39.43 10.11
CA THR A 152 33.41 40.01 11.45
C THR A 152 34.72 39.51 12.05
N ALA A 153 35.11 40.05 13.21
CA ALA A 153 36.28 39.56 13.96
C ALA A 153 36.07 38.19 14.62
N TRP A 154 34.81 37.76 14.80
CA TRP A 154 34.43 36.47 15.40
C TRP A 154 34.55 35.33 14.38
N GLY A 155 34.33 34.07 14.80
CA GLY A 155 34.33 32.92 13.90
C GLY A 155 33.14 32.90 12.94
N TYR A 156 33.03 31.86 12.13
CA TYR A 156 31.80 31.54 11.38
C TYR A 156 30.78 30.90 12.34
N SER A 157 29.51 31.26 12.22
CA SER A 157 28.43 30.74 13.06
C SER A 157 27.13 30.56 12.28
N LEU A 158 26.52 29.37 12.40
CA LEU A 158 25.28 28.98 11.74
C LEU A 158 24.27 28.49 12.77
N TRP A 159 23.06 29.02 12.75
CA TRP A 159 21.90 28.44 13.44
C TRP A 159 21.38 27.20 12.68
N GLU A 160 21.47 27.20 11.34
CA GLU A 160 21.01 26.07 10.52
C GLU A 160 21.82 25.93 9.22
N PHE A 161 22.01 24.68 8.79
CA PHE A 161 22.69 24.23 7.57
C PHE A 161 21.83 23.17 6.89
N GLN A 162 20.85 23.65 6.15
CA GLN A 162 19.80 22.83 5.54
C GLN A 162 20.20 22.42 4.13
N VAL A 163 20.28 21.11 3.88
CA VAL A 163 20.60 20.52 2.57
C VAL A 163 19.34 19.91 1.99
N PHE A 164 18.97 20.29 0.77
CA PHE A 164 17.74 19.85 0.10
C PHE A 164 18.06 19.05 -1.18
N GLY A 165 17.17 18.14 -1.57
CA GLY A 165 17.43 17.18 -2.64
C GLY A 165 16.59 15.91 -2.58
N THR A 166 16.98 14.89 -3.33
CA THR A 166 16.33 13.57 -3.34
C THR A 166 17.32 12.43 -3.11
N GLY A 167 16.87 11.36 -2.46
CA GLY A 167 17.78 10.33 -1.92
C GLY A 167 18.45 10.77 -0.62
N GLY A 168 19.43 9.99 -0.14
CA GLY A 168 19.93 10.10 1.23
C GLY A 168 19.07 9.26 2.17
N GLY A 169 19.48 8.02 2.44
CA GLY A 169 18.72 7.04 3.23
C GLY A 169 18.32 7.57 4.62
N THR A 170 17.27 6.98 5.21
CA THR A 170 16.58 7.45 6.44
C THR A 170 17.54 8.00 7.52
N PRO A 171 17.21 9.13 8.18
CA PRO A 171 18.00 9.62 9.31
C PRO A 171 18.23 8.52 10.37
N PRO A 172 19.42 8.47 10.99
CA PRO A 172 19.60 7.66 12.20
C PRO A 172 18.56 8.09 13.25
N ALA A 173 17.87 7.15 13.87
CA ALA A 173 16.95 7.45 14.96
C ALA A 173 17.72 8.14 16.08
N SER A 174 17.43 9.43 16.33
CA SER A 174 18.18 10.21 17.32
C SER A 174 17.93 9.68 18.72
N CYS A 175 18.96 9.75 19.58
CA CYS A 175 18.83 9.29 20.95
C CYS A 175 17.90 10.23 21.72
N GLY A 176 16.81 9.71 22.28
CA GLY A 176 15.80 10.49 22.97
C GLY A 176 16.31 10.97 24.33
N THR A 177 16.35 12.28 24.54
CA THR A 177 16.81 12.92 25.79
C THR A 177 15.91 12.68 27.00
N ALA A 178 14.77 11.99 26.81
CA ALA A 178 13.90 11.54 27.89
C ALA A 178 14.51 10.32 28.60
N ASP A 179 14.41 10.28 29.93
CA ASP A 179 14.74 9.08 30.71
C ASP A 179 13.55 8.12 30.74
N ALA A 180 13.69 6.97 30.09
CA ALA A 180 12.71 5.91 30.05
C ALA A 180 12.66 5.06 31.33
N ALA A 181 13.69 5.12 32.19
CA ALA A 181 13.73 4.41 33.46
C ALA A 181 13.00 5.14 34.60
N ARG A 182 12.73 6.44 34.45
CA ARG A 182 12.17 7.26 35.53
C ARG A 182 10.84 6.74 36.07
N GLY A 183 10.79 6.53 37.40
CA GLY A 183 9.63 6.07 38.14
C GLY A 183 9.22 4.62 37.88
N LYS A 184 10.03 3.84 37.17
CA LYS A 184 9.73 2.45 36.78
C LYS A 184 10.01 1.46 37.92
N PRO A 185 9.41 0.24 37.89
CA PRO A 185 9.71 -0.81 38.86
C PRO A 185 11.19 -1.21 38.83
N ALA A 186 11.84 -1.19 40.00
CA ALA A 186 13.27 -1.45 40.14
C ALA A 186 13.56 -2.58 41.14
N SER A 187 14.70 -3.24 40.96
CA SER A 187 15.19 -4.30 41.88
C SER A 187 16.73 -4.35 41.88
N ALA A 188 17.30 -4.98 42.90
CA ALA A 188 18.75 -5.11 43.07
C ALA A 188 19.11 -6.46 43.72
N SER A 189 20.36 -6.90 43.56
CA SER A 189 20.88 -8.10 44.24
C SER A 189 20.95 -7.94 45.77
N SER A 190 21.08 -6.71 46.27
CA SER A 190 20.93 -6.36 47.69
C SER A 190 20.69 -4.86 47.85
N THR A 191 20.34 -4.45 49.08
CA THR A 191 20.41 -3.06 49.52
C THR A 191 21.27 -2.96 50.79
N GLU A 192 21.94 -1.82 51.00
CA GLU A 192 22.74 -1.53 52.20
C GLU A 192 21.82 -1.47 53.43
N ASN A 193 20.70 -0.75 53.31
CA ASN A 193 19.66 -0.62 54.34
C ASN A 193 18.32 -0.16 53.70
N ALA A 194 17.28 0.01 54.52
CA ALA A 194 15.94 0.40 54.03
C ALA A 194 15.85 1.81 53.44
N GLY A 195 16.80 2.70 53.73
CA GLY A 195 16.89 4.06 53.17
C GLY A 195 17.66 4.16 51.86
N THR A 196 18.09 3.03 51.28
CA THR A 196 18.84 2.97 50.00
C THR A 196 18.25 1.93 49.03
N PRO A 197 16.93 1.99 48.74
CA PRO A 197 16.25 0.99 47.91
C PRO A 197 16.68 1.04 46.43
N ALA A 198 16.41 -0.01 45.68
CA ALA A 198 16.71 -0.06 44.24
C ALA A 198 15.98 1.02 43.40
N SER A 199 14.82 1.50 43.88
CA SER A 199 14.06 2.59 43.23
C SER A 199 14.75 3.96 43.31
N ALA A 200 15.59 4.17 44.33
CA ALA A 200 16.34 5.40 44.57
C ALA A 200 17.57 5.55 43.65
N ALA A 201 17.53 4.91 42.48
CA ALA A 201 18.47 5.12 41.38
C ALA A 201 17.73 5.29 40.03
N PHE A 202 16.40 5.45 40.08
CA PHE A 202 15.53 5.59 38.90
C PHE A 202 14.33 6.52 39.18
N ASP A 203 14.39 7.42 40.17
CA ASP A 203 13.29 8.36 40.47
C ASP A 203 13.51 9.78 39.93
N GLY A 204 14.73 10.07 39.45
CA GLY A 204 15.11 11.40 38.98
C GLY A 204 15.32 12.41 40.10
N ASP A 205 15.62 11.95 41.33
CA ASP A 205 16.08 12.77 42.45
C ASP A 205 17.49 12.36 42.88
N THR A 206 18.48 13.09 42.36
CA THR A 206 19.91 12.91 42.67
C THR A 206 20.29 13.24 44.13
N GLY A 207 19.32 13.57 44.98
CA GLY A 207 19.45 13.59 46.44
C GLY A 207 19.21 12.23 47.12
N THR A 208 18.73 11.21 46.39
CA THR A 208 18.54 9.83 46.89
C THR A 208 19.45 8.84 46.15
N ARG A 209 19.72 7.67 46.75
CA ARG A 209 20.65 6.67 46.17
C ARG A 209 20.23 5.23 46.43
N TRP A 210 20.41 4.35 45.45
CA TRP A 210 20.60 2.93 45.71
C TRP A 210 22.00 2.69 46.28
N SER A 211 22.13 1.73 47.18
CA SER A 211 23.40 1.27 47.74
C SER A 211 23.32 -0.22 48.01
N SER A 212 24.39 -0.97 47.73
CA SER A 212 24.45 -2.43 47.90
C SER A 212 25.24 -2.88 49.13
N GLN A 213 25.15 -4.16 49.47
CA GLN A 213 26.06 -4.80 50.43
C GLN A 213 27.49 -4.89 49.88
N ALA A 214 28.49 -4.80 50.76
CA ALA A 214 29.91 -4.67 50.43
C ALA A 214 30.57 -5.98 49.89
N SER A 215 30.08 -6.49 48.77
CA SER A 215 30.51 -7.73 48.09
C SER A 215 30.50 -7.57 46.57
N ASP A 216 31.25 -8.41 45.84
CA ASP A 216 31.33 -8.40 44.37
C ASP A 216 30.91 -9.78 43.84
N PRO A 217 30.13 -9.89 42.75
CA PRO A 217 29.44 -8.81 42.05
C PRO A 217 28.14 -8.38 42.75
N GLN A 218 27.60 -7.22 42.39
CA GLN A 218 26.24 -6.77 42.73
C GLN A 218 25.63 -6.06 41.52
N TRP A 219 24.30 -5.97 41.49
CA TRP A 219 23.58 -5.29 40.42
C TRP A 219 22.36 -4.52 40.91
N VAL A 220 21.97 -3.52 40.11
CA VAL A 220 20.69 -2.82 40.16
C VAL A 220 20.08 -2.83 38.76
N GLN A 221 18.76 -3.03 38.66
CA GLN A 221 18.05 -3.13 37.39
C GLN A 221 16.64 -2.49 37.44
N VAL A 222 16.16 -2.07 36.28
CA VAL A 222 14.83 -1.49 36.06
C VAL A 222 14.02 -2.33 35.06
N ASP A 223 12.69 -2.35 35.21
CA ASP A 223 11.73 -2.87 34.22
C ASP A 223 11.06 -1.70 33.49
N LEU A 224 11.42 -1.48 32.23
CA LEU A 224 10.85 -0.40 31.40
C LEU A 224 9.36 -0.64 31.05
N GLY A 225 8.84 -1.85 31.29
CA GLY A 225 7.46 -2.27 31.03
C GLY A 225 7.29 -3.01 29.71
N THR A 226 7.94 -2.52 28.65
CA THR A 226 8.03 -3.13 27.31
C THR A 226 9.50 -3.17 26.87
N VAL A 227 9.81 -3.94 25.82
CA VAL A 227 11.12 -3.84 25.16
C VAL A 227 11.28 -2.43 24.56
N GLN A 228 12.48 -1.88 24.59
CA GLN A 228 12.87 -0.62 23.97
C GLN A 228 14.26 -0.78 23.33
N ASP A 229 14.55 -0.06 22.24
CA ASP A 229 15.92 0.06 21.73
C ASP A 229 16.67 1.13 22.49
N LEU A 230 17.84 0.77 23.02
CA LEU A 230 18.63 1.60 23.94
C LEU A 230 19.80 2.21 23.17
N CYS A 231 19.98 3.52 23.31
CA CYS A 231 21.06 4.28 22.65
C CYS A 231 22.07 4.83 23.66
N GLU A 232 21.63 5.27 24.84
CA GLU A 232 22.53 5.75 25.90
C GLU A 232 22.03 5.35 27.29
N VAL A 233 22.96 5.11 28.22
CA VAL A 233 22.67 4.96 29.65
C VAL A 233 23.56 5.91 30.43
N ASP A 234 22.93 6.77 31.22
CA ASP A 234 23.59 7.83 31.98
C ASP A 234 23.71 7.42 33.45
N LEU A 235 24.94 7.32 33.96
CA LEU A 235 25.22 6.82 35.31
C LEU A 235 25.73 7.95 36.20
N ASN A 236 25.08 8.19 37.34
CA ASN A 236 25.52 9.14 38.36
C ASN A 236 25.95 8.40 39.64
N TRP A 237 27.26 8.13 39.78
CA TRP A 237 27.81 7.36 40.89
C TRP A 237 28.04 8.20 42.16
N GLU A 238 27.90 7.55 43.32
CA GLU A 238 28.42 8.04 44.61
C GLU A 238 29.95 7.81 44.69
N ALA A 239 30.64 8.29 45.72
CA ALA A 239 32.04 7.97 45.98
C ALA A 239 32.31 6.45 46.09
N ALA A 240 31.31 5.65 46.49
CA ALA A 240 31.35 4.19 46.44
C ALA A 240 30.92 3.63 45.06
N TYR A 241 31.76 3.82 44.03
CA TYR A 241 31.47 3.42 42.64
C TYR A 241 32.04 2.07 42.21
N ALA A 242 31.53 1.54 41.09
CA ALA A 242 32.14 0.43 40.36
C ALA A 242 33.29 0.95 39.47
N LYS A 243 34.50 0.44 39.66
CA LYS A 243 35.59 0.67 38.69
C LYS A 243 35.44 -0.23 37.46
N ASP A 244 34.95 -1.44 37.67
CA ASP A 244 34.73 -2.44 36.62
C ASP A 244 33.26 -2.89 36.69
N PHE A 245 32.53 -2.77 35.58
CA PHE A 245 31.09 -3.09 35.50
C PHE A 245 30.64 -3.39 34.06
N ARG A 246 29.41 -3.90 33.94
CA ARG A 246 28.68 -4.06 32.68
C ARG A 246 27.35 -3.33 32.71
N ILE A 247 26.93 -2.83 31.55
CA ILE A 247 25.55 -2.42 31.27
C ILE A 247 24.94 -3.51 30.40
N GLU A 248 23.84 -4.10 30.86
CA GLU A 248 23.25 -5.30 30.30
C GLU A 248 21.76 -5.12 30.07
N ALA A 249 21.23 -5.72 29.01
CA ALA A 249 19.82 -5.69 28.64
C ALA A 249 19.22 -7.10 28.54
N SER A 250 17.91 -7.20 28.73
CA SER A 250 17.16 -8.45 28.68
C SER A 250 15.70 -8.22 28.30
N ALA A 251 15.11 -9.11 27.50
CA ALA A 251 13.67 -9.09 27.20
C ALA A 251 12.83 -9.81 28.28
N ASP A 252 13.40 -10.79 28.98
CA ASP A 252 12.69 -11.73 29.87
C ASP A 252 13.11 -11.63 31.36
N GLY A 253 14.08 -10.78 31.69
CA GLY A 253 14.67 -10.61 33.02
C GLY A 253 15.61 -11.73 33.46
N ARG A 254 15.82 -12.77 32.63
CA ARG A 254 16.55 -14.01 32.97
C ARG A 254 17.77 -14.21 32.07
N THR A 255 17.64 -13.91 30.78
CA THR A 255 18.63 -14.04 29.72
C THR A 255 19.18 -12.66 29.42
N TRP A 256 20.49 -12.45 29.61
CA TRP A 256 21.11 -11.12 29.63
C TRP A 256 22.23 -10.97 28.61
N THR A 257 22.14 -9.90 27.81
CA THR A 257 23.15 -9.50 26.81
C THR A 257 23.89 -8.28 27.33
N ALA A 258 25.22 -8.30 27.32
CA ALA A 258 26.02 -7.14 27.70
C ALA A 258 26.09 -6.15 26.53
N LEU A 259 25.56 -4.93 26.73
CA LEU A 259 25.61 -3.85 25.74
C LEU A 259 26.91 -3.03 25.87
N ARG A 260 27.42 -2.88 27.09
CA ARG A 260 28.68 -2.20 27.39
C ARG A 260 29.45 -2.94 28.48
N SER A 261 30.76 -3.03 28.32
CA SER A 261 31.69 -3.40 29.40
C SER A 261 32.60 -2.21 29.68
N VAL A 262 32.85 -1.92 30.96
CA VAL A 262 33.67 -0.79 31.42
C VAL A 262 34.65 -1.30 32.46
N THR A 263 35.90 -0.87 32.38
CA THR A 263 36.98 -1.24 33.31
C THR A 263 37.85 -0.03 33.63
N GLY A 264 38.27 0.12 34.89
CA GLY A 264 39.08 1.25 35.34
C GLY A 264 38.34 2.60 35.36
N ALA A 265 37.01 2.60 35.49
CA ALA A 265 36.21 3.82 35.66
C ALA A 265 36.59 4.58 36.95
N THR A 266 36.31 5.89 36.98
CA THR A 266 36.70 6.81 38.06
C THR A 266 35.54 7.33 38.92
N GLY A 267 34.31 6.86 38.69
CA GLY A 267 33.09 7.36 39.35
C GLY A 267 32.63 8.73 38.82
N GLY A 268 31.71 9.36 39.55
CA GLY A 268 31.02 10.59 39.13
C GLY A 268 29.88 10.34 38.14
N ARG A 269 29.45 11.39 37.42
CA ARG A 269 28.49 11.27 36.31
C ARG A 269 29.20 10.96 35.00
N ALA A 270 28.73 9.95 34.27
CA ALA A 270 29.22 9.61 32.95
C ALA A 270 28.13 8.94 32.09
N SER A 271 28.07 9.35 30.83
CA SER A 271 27.13 8.87 29.82
C SER A 271 27.75 7.74 28.99
N TYR A 272 26.98 6.70 28.70
CA TYR A 272 27.46 5.51 28.00
C TYR A 272 26.56 5.15 26.82
N GLU A 273 27.01 5.55 25.62
CA GLU A 273 26.59 4.98 24.33
C GLU A 273 26.49 3.45 24.41
N VAL A 274 25.31 2.92 24.04
CA VAL A 274 24.96 1.50 23.98
C VAL A 274 24.25 1.20 22.66
N SER A 275 24.19 -0.06 22.27
CA SER A 275 23.40 -0.48 21.12
C SER A 275 22.83 -1.88 21.38
N GLY A 276 21.51 -1.99 21.27
CA GLY A 276 20.75 -3.22 21.54
C GLY A 276 19.43 -2.90 22.24
N SER A 277 18.58 -3.92 22.38
CA SER A 277 17.22 -3.76 22.91
C SER A 277 16.98 -4.57 24.18
N GLY A 278 16.02 -4.11 25.00
CA GLY A 278 15.60 -4.83 26.19
C GLY A 278 14.41 -4.20 26.88
N ARG A 279 13.71 -5.01 27.67
CA ARG A 279 12.70 -4.56 28.63
C ARG A 279 13.31 -4.27 30.01
N TYR A 280 14.31 -5.06 30.37
CA TYR A 280 15.05 -4.91 31.61
C TYR A 280 16.45 -4.39 31.31
N VAL A 281 16.89 -3.39 32.06
CA VAL A 281 18.22 -2.79 31.95
C VAL A 281 18.93 -2.88 33.29
N ARG A 282 20.17 -3.37 33.30
CA ARG A 282 20.92 -3.69 34.51
C ARG A 282 22.34 -3.12 34.49
N VAL A 283 22.73 -2.49 35.58
CA VAL A 283 24.13 -2.16 35.87
C VAL A 283 24.69 -3.26 36.78
N LEU A 284 25.59 -4.08 36.24
CA LEU A 284 26.26 -5.17 36.95
C LEU A 284 27.67 -4.73 37.35
N GLY A 285 27.84 -4.33 38.61
CA GLY A 285 29.16 -4.08 39.19
C GLY A 285 29.94 -5.38 39.35
N THR A 286 31.16 -5.44 38.79
CA THR A 286 32.02 -6.63 38.85
C THR A 286 33.30 -6.41 39.66
N ALA A 287 33.74 -5.16 39.86
CA ALA A 287 34.70 -4.81 40.92
C ALA A 287 34.47 -3.40 41.48
N ARG A 288 34.52 -3.28 42.82
CA ARG A 288 34.45 -1.97 43.51
C ARG A 288 35.73 -1.15 43.39
N ALA A 289 35.58 0.16 43.48
CA ALA A 289 36.69 1.10 43.68
C ALA A 289 37.06 1.32 45.16
N THR A 290 36.13 1.06 46.10
CA THR A 290 36.31 1.30 47.54
C THR A 290 35.98 0.05 48.38
N GLY A 291 36.07 0.16 49.72
CA GLY A 291 35.62 -0.91 50.61
C GLY A 291 34.09 -1.01 50.78
N TYR A 292 33.34 0.03 50.45
CA TYR A 292 31.87 0.10 50.59
C TYR A 292 31.16 -0.53 49.39
N GLY A 293 29.91 -0.97 49.54
CA GLY A 293 29.11 -1.46 48.42
C GLY A 293 28.91 -0.43 47.31
N TYR A 294 28.62 -0.88 46.10
CA TYR A 294 28.30 -0.02 44.96
C TYR A 294 27.08 0.86 45.25
N SER A 295 27.13 2.13 44.85
CA SER A 295 26.09 3.13 45.09
C SER A 295 25.90 4.08 43.91
N LEU A 296 24.65 4.29 43.50
CA LEU A 296 24.23 5.15 42.38
C LEU A 296 23.15 6.12 42.86
N TRP A 297 23.33 7.41 42.56
CA TRP A 297 22.32 8.45 42.74
C TRP A 297 21.29 8.43 41.61
N GLU A 298 21.67 8.02 40.39
CA GLU A 298 20.77 7.89 39.25
C GLU A 298 21.33 6.94 38.19
N VAL A 299 20.43 6.28 37.46
CA VAL A 299 20.67 5.50 36.23
C VAL A 299 19.56 5.87 35.23
N ALA A 300 19.79 6.90 34.41
CA ALA A 300 18.85 7.24 33.34
C ALA A 300 19.08 6.34 32.12
N VAL A 301 18.01 5.98 31.43
CA VAL A 301 18.04 5.12 30.24
C VAL A 301 17.40 5.85 29.07
N HIS A 302 18.18 6.12 28.03
CA HIS A 302 17.76 6.84 26.84
C HIS A 302 17.49 5.87 25.69
N THR A 303 16.33 6.03 25.07
CA THR A 303 15.83 5.16 24.00
C THR A 303 15.92 5.87 22.65
N ALA A 304 16.21 5.12 21.58
CA ALA A 304 16.24 5.69 20.24
C ALA A 304 14.82 6.14 19.84
N SER A 305 14.66 7.36 19.31
CA SER A 305 13.36 7.87 18.86
C SER A 305 12.97 7.19 17.54
N GLY A 306 12.44 5.98 17.66
CA GLY A 306 12.22 5.02 16.58
C GLY A 306 12.33 3.55 17.03
N GLY A 307 12.89 3.30 18.21
CA GLY A 307 12.97 1.97 18.81
C GLY A 307 11.62 1.45 19.30
N THR A 308 10.95 0.67 18.46
CA THR A 308 9.66 0.08 18.80
C THR A 308 9.80 -0.96 19.90
N GLY A 309 8.85 -0.98 20.84
CA GLY A 309 8.58 -2.19 21.62
C GLY A 309 7.93 -3.27 20.75
N PRO A 310 7.15 -4.22 21.34
CA PRO A 310 6.26 -5.02 20.52
C PRO A 310 5.39 -4.08 19.66
N ILE A 311 5.19 -4.44 18.40
CA ILE A 311 4.32 -3.65 17.51
C ILE A 311 2.90 -3.89 18.01
N GLU A 312 2.29 -2.86 18.61
CA GLU A 312 0.94 -2.96 19.14
C GLU A 312 -0.06 -3.13 18.00
N GLY A 313 -0.96 -4.11 18.14
CA GLY A 313 -2.02 -4.36 17.18
C GLY A 313 -3.20 -3.40 17.36
N GLY A 314 -3.91 -3.13 16.26
CA GLY A 314 -5.12 -2.32 16.23
C GLY A 314 -4.90 -0.81 16.34
N GLY A 315 -5.77 -0.16 17.12
CA GLY A 315 -5.86 1.30 17.20
C GLY A 315 -6.76 1.93 16.12
N ASP A 316 -6.60 3.24 15.93
CA ASP A 316 -7.33 4.03 14.92
C ASP A 316 -7.07 3.52 13.48
N LEU A 317 -8.04 3.68 12.58
CA LEU A 317 -7.96 3.23 11.18
C LEU A 317 -7.45 4.31 10.19
N GLY A 318 -7.13 5.51 10.67
CA GLY A 318 -6.51 6.58 9.88
C GLY A 318 -7.51 7.47 9.13
N PRO A 319 -7.07 8.68 8.70
CA PRO A 319 -7.96 9.75 8.22
C PRO A 319 -8.71 9.43 6.92
N ASN A 320 -8.26 8.42 6.17
CA ASN A 320 -8.86 7.99 4.91
C ASN A 320 -9.95 6.91 5.10
N VAL A 321 -10.17 6.44 6.34
CA VAL A 321 -11.26 5.54 6.71
C VAL A 321 -12.39 6.37 7.34
N ILE A 322 -13.42 6.61 6.55
CA ILE A 322 -14.59 7.41 6.89
C ILE A 322 -15.62 6.49 7.55
N VAL A 323 -15.48 6.32 8.87
CA VAL A 323 -16.44 5.57 9.71
C VAL A 323 -17.67 6.44 9.98
N VAL A 324 -18.86 5.90 9.74
CA VAL A 324 -20.14 6.62 9.87
C VAL A 324 -21.22 5.76 10.49
N ASP A 325 -22.23 6.39 11.07
CA ASP A 325 -23.43 5.76 11.63
C ASP A 325 -24.71 6.46 11.13
N PRO A 326 -25.92 5.90 11.34
CA PRO A 326 -27.18 6.50 10.87
C PRO A 326 -27.48 7.93 11.37
N SER A 327 -26.81 8.41 12.41
CA SER A 327 -26.96 9.76 12.96
C SER A 327 -25.92 10.76 12.42
N THR A 328 -24.96 10.29 11.64
CA THR A 328 -23.83 11.10 11.16
C THR A 328 -24.30 12.26 10.27
N PRO A 329 -24.12 13.52 10.69
CA PRO A 329 -24.69 14.67 9.98
C PRO A 329 -23.95 14.91 8.66
N GLY A 330 -24.73 15.15 7.60
CA GLY A 330 -24.18 15.49 6.28
C GLY A 330 -23.57 14.33 5.50
N LEU A 331 -23.87 13.07 5.84
CA LEU A 331 -23.30 11.88 5.20
C LEU A 331 -23.32 11.93 3.65
N GLN A 332 -24.44 12.30 3.03
CA GLN A 332 -24.52 12.45 1.57
C GLN A 332 -23.48 13.45 1.04
N GLN A 333 -23.33 14.61 1.70
CA GLN A 333 -22.34 15.62 1.31
C GLN A 333 -20.91 15.10 1.45
N LYS A 334 -20.65 14.16 2.35
CA LYS A 334 -19.34 13.51 2.48
C LYS A 334 -19.07 12.51 1.35
N PHE A 335 -20.08 11.77 0.89
CA PHE A 335 -19.99 11.01 -0.36
C PHE A 335 -19.76 11.94 -1.56
N ASP A 336 -20.58 12.99 -1.72
CA ASP A 336 -20.45 13.97 -2.81
C ASP A 336 -19.04 14.60 -2.86
N GLN A 337 -18.47 14.94 -1.70
CA GLN A 337 -17.11 15.49 -1.58
C GLN A 337 -16.02 14.52 -2.04
N VAL A 338 -16.11 13.24 -1.67
CA VAL A 338 -15.11 12.23 -2.09
C VAL A 338 -15.32 11.87 -3.56
N PHE A 339 -16.57 11.75 -4.03
CA PHE A 339 -16.88 11.55 -5.43
C PHE A 339 -16.31 12.68 -6.31
N ALA A 340 -16.53 13.95 -5.96
CA ALA A 340 -16.00 15.08 -6.70
C ALA A 340 -14.46 15.17 -6.73
N GLN A 341 -13.76 14.50 -5.81
CA GLN A 341 -12.30 14.34 -5.84
C GLN A 341 -11.88 13.14 -6.69
N GLN A 342 -12.64 12.04 -6.64
CA GLN A 342 -12.24 10.75 -7.16
C GLN A 342 -12.88 10.35 -8.50
N GLU A 343 -13.91 11.04 -8.99
CA GLU A 343 -14.63 10.69 -10.22
C GLU A 343 -13.69 10.59 -11.44
N THR A 344 -12.79 11.56 -11.61
CA THR A 344 -11.81 11.64 -12.71
C THR A 344 -10.39 11.26 -12.31
N ALA A 345 -10.13 10.92 -11.04
CA ALA A 345 -8.79 10.71 -10.50
C ALA A 345 -8.20 9.32 -10.82
N GLN A 346 -8.30 8.88 -12.09
CA GLN A 346 -7.95 7.54 -12.54
C GLN A 346 -6.56 7.08 -12.07
N PHE A 347 -5.53 7.93 -12.17
CA PHE A 347 -4.17 7.64 -11.72
C PHE A 347 -3.76 8.45 -10.47
N GLY A 348 -4.74 9.00 -9.74
CA GLY A 348 -4.50 9.77 -8.53
C GLY A 348 -4.04 8.92 -7.34
N SER A 349 -3.41 9.57 -6.35
CA SER A 349 -2.96 8.95 -5.09
C SER A 349 -4.04 8.90 -4.00
N GLY A 350 -5.20 9.55 -4.21
CA GLY A 350 -6.34 9.49 -3.29
C GLY A 350 -6.86 8.06 -3.14
N ARG A 351 -7.12 7.64 -1.90
CA ARG A 351 -7.61 6.32 -1.49
C ARG A 351 -8.63 6.53 -0.37
N TYR A 352 -9.81 5.92 -0.46
CA TYR A 352 -10.89 6.16 0.52
C TYR A 352 -11.69 4.89 0.82
N GLN A 353 -11.97 4.68 2.10
CA GLN A 353 -12.91 3.64 2.56
C GLN A 353 -14.03 4.31 3.36
N PHE A 354 -15.28 4.10 2.97
CA PHE A 354 -16.44 4.34 3.83
C PHE A 354 -16.77 3.06 4.60
N LEU A 355 -16.98 3.18 5.91
CA LEU A 355 -17.41 2.08 6.79
C LEU A 355 -18.70 2.47 7.51
N LEU A 356 -19.80 1.81 7.17
CA LEU A 356 -21.12 2.11 7.71
C LEU A 356 -21.42 1.19 8.90
N LYS A 357 -21.57 1.75 10.11
CA LYS A 357 -22.05 1.00 11.29
C LYS A 357 -23.43 0.38 11.03
N PRO A 358 -23.79 -0.73 11.70
CA PRO A 358 -25.14 -1.31 11.65
C PRO A 358 -26.28 -0.30 11.87
N GLY A 359 -27.34 -0.43 11.09
CA GLY A 359 -28.50 0.46 11.09
C GLY A 359 -29.01 0.81 9.69
N THR A 360 -29.95 1.76 9.61
CA THR A 360 -30.60 2.19 8.36
C THR A 360 -30.22 3.62 7.99
N TYR A 361 -29.87 3.84 6.72
CA TYR A 361 -29.42 5.11 6.16
C TYR A 361 -30.40 5.57 5.08
N ASP A 362 -31.08 6.70 5.30
CA ASP A 362 -32.11 7.21 4.39
C ASP A 362 -31.61 8.34 3.48
N ASN A 363 -32.07 8.34 2.22
CA ASN A 363 -31.81 9.38 1.22
C ASN A 363 -30.34 9.47 0.76
N ILE A 364 -29.65 8.33 0.70
CA ILE A 364 -28.27 8.25 0.21
C ILE A 364 -28.22 7.86 -1.28
N ASN A 365 -27.40 8.55 -2.06
CA ASN A 365 -26.90 8.08 -3.33
C ASN A 365 -25.37 8.22 -3.30
N ALA A 366 -24.69 7.16 -2.87
CA ALA A 366 -23.23 7.16 -2.76
C ALA A 366 -22.62 6.86 -4.13
N GLN A 367 -22.38 7.91 -4.91
CA GLN A 367 -21.65 7.80 -6.17
C GLN A 367 -20.17 7.46 -5.87
N LEU A 368 -19.62 6.39 -6.44
CA LEU A 368 -18.25 5.94 -6.18
C LEU A 368 -17.32 6.26 -7.35
N GLY A 369 -16.30 7.09 -7.07
CA GLY A 369 -15.20 7.38 -7.98
C GLY A 369 -14.13 6.29 -7.96
N PHE A 370 -12.96 6.60 -8.52
CA PHE A 370 -11.77 5.74 -8.41
C PHE A 370 -11.32 5.58 -6.95
N TYR A 371 -10.67 4.45 -6.66
CA TYR A 371 -10.11 4.06 -5.36
C TYR A 371 -11.00 4.34 -4.15
N THR A 372 -12.31 4.16 -4.34
CA THR A 372 -13.32 4.37 -3.31
C THR A 372 -13.99 3.04 -3.01
N SER A 373 -13.92 2.62 -1.75
CA SER A 373 -14.61 1.43 -1.24
C SER A 373 -15.71 1.84 -0.27
N VAL A 374 -16.84 1.14 -0.30
CA VAL A 374 -17.92 1.26 0.69
C VAL A 374 -18.22 -0.12 1.27
N SER A 375 -18.25 -0.22 2.59
CA SER A 375 -18.51 -1.49 3.28
C SER A 375 -19.43 -1.30 4.48
N GLY A 376 -20.36 -2.23 4.67
CA GLY A 376 -21.11 -2.34 5.91
C GLY A 376 -20.32 -3.06 7.00
N LEU A 377 -20.37 -2.55 8.23
CA LEU A 377 -19.76 -3.13 9.43
C LEU A 377 -20.67 -4.13 10.16
N GLY A 378 -21.73 -4.63 9.51
CA GLY A 378 -22.54 -5.74 10.00
C GLY A 378 -21.81 -7.08 9.94
N LEU A 379 -22.32 -8.11 10.60
CA LEU A 379 -21.91 -9.48 10.24
C LEU A 379 -22.66 -9.95 8.98
N ASN A 380 -23.84 -9.38 8.72
CA ASN A 380 -24.69 -9.65 7.56
C ASN A 380 -24.99 -8.36 6.78
N PRO A 381 -25.30 -8.46 5.47
CA PRO A 381 -25.69 -7.31 4.66
C PRO A 381 -26.94 -6.60 5.17
N ASP A 382 -27.94 -7.33 5.67
CA ASP A 382 -29.15 -6.74 6.23
C ASP A 382 -28.96 -6.01 7.57
N ASP A 383 -27.79 -6.11 8.20
CA ASP A 383 -27.47 -5.33 9.40
C ASP A 383 -27.18 -3.85 9.03
N VAL A 384 -26.82 -3.55 7.77
CA VAL A 384 -26.51 -2.21 7.25
C VAL A 384 -27.37 -1.94 6.01
N GLN A 385 -28.43 -1.15 6.16
CA GLN A 385 -29.44 -0.95 5.11
C GLN A 385 -29.44 0.47 4.58
N ILE A 386 -29.33 0.63 3.26
CA ILE A 386 -29.39 1.93 2.58
C ILE A 386 -30.73 2.03 1.85
N ASN A 387 -31.58 2.96 2.27
CA ASN A 387 -32.76 3.40 1.52
C ASN A 387 -32.30 4.46 0.52
N GLY A 388 -31.81 3.96 -0.62
CA GLY A 388 -30.84 4.63 -1.46
C GLY A 388 -29.99 3.66 -2.28
N ASP A 389 -28.99 4.23 -2.96
CA ASP A 389 -28.25 3.62 -4.08
C ASP A 389 -26.73 3.73 -3.84
N ILE A 390 -25.96 2.77 -4.37
CA ILE A 390 -24.48 2.79 -4.40
C ILE A 390 -24.04 2.87 -5.87
N THR A 391 -24.09 4.08 -6.42
CA THR A 391 -24.02 4.29 -7.85
C THR A 391 -22.58 4.28 -8.39
N VAL A 392 -22.37 3.57 -9.50
CA VAL A 392 -21.31 3.90 -10.47
C VAL A 392 -21.96 4.13 -11.82
N ASP A 393 -21.60 5.24 -12.47
CA ASP A 393 -21.98 5.58 -13.84
C ASP A 393 -20.76 6.16 -14.58
N ALA A 394 -20.89 6.44 -15.87
CA ALA A 394 -19.78 6.87 -16.74
C ALA A 394 -19.87 8.35 -17.18
N GLY A 395 -20.45 9.21 -16.34
CA GLY A 395 -20.64 10.64 -16.65
C GLY A 395 -19.35 11.34 -17.07
N TRP A 396 -18.29 11.16 -16.28
CA TRP A 396 -16.94 11.70 -16.52
C TRP A 396 -16.33 11.34 -17.88
N PHE A 397 -16.68 10.17 -18.44
CA PHE A 397 -16.17 9.67 -19.72
C PHE A 397 -17.28 9.53 -20.78
N ASN A 398 -18.27 10.45 -20.74
CA ASN A 398 -19.31 10.61 -21.75
C ASN A 398 -20.19 9.37 -21.99
N GLY A 399 -20.41 8.56 -20.94
CA GLY A 399 -21.19 7.32 -21.00
C GLY A 399 -20.38 6.07 -21.33
N ASN A 400 -19.06 6.17 -21.54
CA ASN A 400 -18.18 5.01 -21.68
C ASN A 400 -17.66 4.51 -20.32
N ALA A 401 -18.08 3.33 -19.90
CA ALA A 401 -17.67 2.72 -18.63
C ALA A 401 -16.39 1.88 -18.71
N THR A 402 -15.72 1.75 -19.87
CA THR A 402 -14.51 0.88 -20.03
C THR A 402 -13.30 1.31 -19.19
N GLN A 403 -13.38 2.41 -18.44
CA GLN A 403 -12.35 2.87 -17.51
C GLN A 403 -12.86 2.99 -16.07
N ASN A 404 -14.06 2.49 -15.73
CA ASN A 404 -14.62 2.52 -14.37
C ASN A 404 -14.00 1.43 -13.47
N PHE A 405 -12.70 1.54 -13.21
CA PHE A 405 -11.86 0.61 -12.44
C PHE A 405 -11.81 0.91 -10.94
N TRP A 406 -11.17 -0.01 -10.19
CA TRP A 406 -10.58 0.21 -8.85
C TRP A 406 -11.55 0.80 -7.82
N ARG A 407 -12.69 0.16 -7.55
CA ARG A 407 -13.68 0.59 -6.53
C ARG A 407 -14.46 -0.61 -6.01
N SER A 408 -15.04 -0.57 -4.81
CA SER A 408 -15.76 -1.74 -4.29
C SER A 408 -16.98 -1.42 -3.43
N ALA A 409 -17.94 -2.35 -3.44
CA ALA A 409 -19.08 -2.38 -2.53
C ALA A 409 -19.12 -3.74 -1.81
N GLU A 410 -19.22 -3.72 -0.48
CA GLU A 410 -19.21 -4.95 0.33
C GLU A 410 -20.19 -4.96 1.53
N ASN A 411 -20.81 -6.11 1.79
CA ASN A 411 -21.48 -6.44 3.07
C ASN A 411 -22.56 -5.44 3.52
N LEU A 412 -23.47 -5.05 2.63
CA LEU A 412 -24.58 -4.13 2.92
C LEU A 412 -25.83 -4.40 2.07
N ALA A 413 -26.98 -3.90 2.50
CA ALA A 413 -28.26 -4.03 1.79
C ALA A 413 -28.69 -2.70 1.15
N LEU A 414 -29.21 -2.78 -0.08
CA LEU A 414 -29.71 -1.65 -0.86
C LEU A 414 -31.22 -1.77 -1.05
N ASN A 415 -31.92 -0.66 -0.90
CA ASN A 415 -33.31 -0.46 -1.28
C ASN A 415 -33.36 0.74 -2.24
N PRO A 416 -33.05 0.54 -3.53
CA PRO A 416 -32.72 1.62 -4.47
C PRO A 416 -33.92 2.52 -4.75
N VAL A 417 -33.73 3.84 -4.86
CA VAL A 417 -34.86 4.80 -4.94
C VAL A 417 -35.74 4.61 -6.18
N SER A 418 -35.20 3.99 -7.24
CA SER A 418 -35.91 3.66 -8.48
C SER A 418 -36.46 2.22 -8.51
N GLY A 419 -36.15 1.40 -7.50
CA GLY A 419 -36.30 -0.05 -7.54
C GLY A 419 -35.19 -0.78 -8.34
N THR A 420 -34.17 -0.06 -8.82
CA THR A 420 -32.98 -0.63 -9.48
C THR A 420 -31.73 0.22 -9.20
N ASP A 421 -30.70 -0.41 -8.64
CA ASP A 421 -29.37 0.18 -8.42
C ASP A 421 -28.54 0.21 -9.72
N ARG A 422 -27.45 1.00 -9.80
CA ARG A 422 -26.52 0.98 -10.95
C ARG A 422 -25.06 0.81 -10.54
N TRP A 423 -24.47 -0.30 -10.96
CA TRP A 423 -23.04 -0.62 -10.81
C TRP A 423 -22.36 -0.71 -12.20
N ALA A 424 -22.27 0.44 -12.90
CA ALA A 424 -21.74 0.50 -14.27
C ALA A 424 -20.20 0.54 -14.31
N VAL A 425 -19.59 -0.61 -14.02
CA VAL A 425 -18.13 -0.75 -13.82
C VAL A 425 -17.41 -1.49 -14.95
N ALA A 426 -16.08 -1.48 -14.89
CA ALA A 426 -15.20 -2.32 -15.67
C ALA A 426 -14.45 -3.34 -14.77
N GLN A 427 -13.22 -3.70 -15.11
CA GLN A 427 -12.37 -4.60 -14.33
C GLN A 427 -12.01 -4.04 -12.93
N ALA A 428 -11.59 -4.91 -12.01
CA ALA A 428 -11.22 -4.58 -10.61
C ALA A 428 -12.28 -3.77 -9.83
N ALA A 429 -13.55 -4.09 -10.03
CA ALA A 429 -14.67 -3.41 -9.39
C ALA A 429 -15.65 -4.38 -8.69
N PRO A 430 -15.21 -5.08 -7.61
CA PRO A 430 -15.98 -6.15 -6.99
C PRO A 430 -17.25 -5.66 -6.28
N PHE A 431 -18.33 -6.41 -6.50
CA PHE A 431 -19.61 -6.28 -5.81
C PHE A 431 -19.84 -7.55 -4.99
N ARG A 432 -19.43 -7.54 -3.71
CA ARG A 432 -19.42 -8.72 -2.85
C ARG A 432 -20.44 -8.62 -1.73
N ARG A 433 -21.12 -9.72 -1.43
CA ARG A 433 -21.93 -9.83 -0.21
C ARG A 433 -22.98 -8.71 -0.10
N ILE A 434 -23.65 -8.36 -1.20
CA ILE A 434 -24.66 -7.30 -1.24
C ILE A 434 -26.07 -7.90 -1.26
N HIS A 435 -27.03 -7.25 -0.58
CA HIS A 435 -28.45 -7.54 -0.69
C HIS A 435 -29.21 -6.43 -1.43
N VAL A 436 -29.38 -6.55 -2.74
CA VAL A 436 -30.16 -5.59 -3.55
C VAL A 436 -31.64 -5.97 -3.50
N LYS A 437 -32.46 -5.19 -2.79
CA LYS A 437 -33.91 -5.35 -2.64
C LYS A 437 -34.67 -4.76 -3.83
N GLY A 438 -34.18 -5.09 -5.04
CA GLY A 438 -34.59 -4.51 -6.31
C GLY A 438 -33.78 -5.10 -7.46
N GLY A 439 -33.85 -4.49 -8.65
CA GLY A 439 -32.98 -4.82 -9.78
C GLY A 439 -31.57 -4.26 -9.62
N LEU A 440 -30.64 -4.73 -10.46
CA LEU A 440 -29.26 -4.22 -10.54
C LEU A 440 -28.87 -4.01 -12.00
N ASN A 441 -28.62 -2.75 -12.39
CA ASN A 441 -28.18 -2.38 -13.73
C ASN A 441 -26.65 -2.28 -13.77
N LEU A 442 -26.01 -3.00 -14.68
CA LEU A 442 -24.55 -3.01 -14.82
C LEU A 442 -24.06 -2.15 -15.98
N ALA A 443 -24.94 -1.48 -16.71
CA ALA A 443 -24.58 -0.62 -17.84
C ALA A 443 -24.66 0.87 -17.48
N PRO A 444 -23.79 1.72 -18.07
CA PRO A 444 -23.86 3.16 -17.89
C PRO A 444 -25.12 3.74 -18.52
N SER A 445 -25.49 4.95 -18.09
CA SER A 445 -26.61 5.70 -18.69
C SER A 445 -26.39 5.86 -20.21
N GLY A 446 -27.36 5.37 -21.00
CA GLY A 446 -27.27 5.36 -22.46
C GLY A 446 -26.68 4.11 -23.11
N TYR A 447 -26.26 3.11 -22.32
CA TYR A 447 -25.71 1.82 -22.80
C TYR A 447 -24.43 1.95 -23.63
N GLY A 448 -23.53 2.86 -23.25
CA GLY A 448 -22.16 2.90 -23.78
C GLY A 448 -21.35 1.64 -23.43
N TRP A 449 -20.13 1.54 -23.96
CA TRP A 449 -19.26 0.38 -23.74
C TRP A 449 -18.95 0.17 -22.26
N ALA A 450 -18.83 -1.09 -21.85
CA ALA A 450 -18.49 -1.48 -20.49
C ALA A 450 -17.82 -2.87 -20.49
N SER A 451 -16.77 -3.04 -19.69
CA SER A 451 -15.91 -4.25 -19.66
C SER A 451 -15.81 -4.81 -18.23
N GLY A 452 -16.95 -5.02 -17.59
CA GLY A 452 -17.04 -5.68 -16.28
C GLY A 452 -16.72 -7.17 -16.38
N GLY A 453 -16.85 -7.93 -15.29
CA GLY A 453 -17.18 -7.50 -13.94
C GLY A 453 -17.44 -8.71 -13.05
N TYR A 454 -17.55 -8.47 -11.75
CA TYR A 454 -17.51 -9.52 -10.75
C TYR A 454 -18.57 -9.32 -9.66
N ILE A 455 -19.45 -10.32 -9.48
CA ILE A 455 -20.38 -10.42 -8.34
C ILE A 455 -20.11 -11.73 -7.59
N ALA A 456 -20.03 -11.67 -6.26
CA ALA A 456 -20.00 -12.87 -5.42
C ALA A 456 -20.81 -12.71 -4.13
N ASP A 457 -21.23 -13.85 -3.57
CA ASP A 457 -21.94 -13.96 -2.29
C ASP A 457 -23.17 -13.04 -2.16
N SER A 458 -23.81 -12.64 -3.27
CA SER A 458 -24.80 -11.56 -3.28
C SER A 458 -26.22 -12.05 -3.59
N LYS A 459 -27.22 -11.29 -3.15
CA LYS A 459 -28.66 -11.55 -3.38
C LYS A 459 -29.29 -10.33 -4.04
N ILE A 460 -29.76 -10.50 -5.27
CA ILE A 460 -30.49 -9.48 -6.03
C ILE A 460 -31.93 -9.99 -6.20
N ASP A 461 -32.89 -9.34 -5.56
CA ASP A 461 -34.29 -9.81 -5.52
C ASP A 461 -35.02 -9.57 -6.84
N GLY A 462 -34.62 -8.54 -7.58
CA GLY A 462 -35.08 -8.28 -8.95
C GLY A 462 -34.19 -8.93 -10.00
N THR A 463 -34.23 -8.35 -11.20
CA THR A 463 -33.46 -8.80 -12.35
C THR A 463 -32.13 -8.06 -12.43
N VAL A 464 -31.04 -8.78 -12.71
CA VAL A 464 -29.76 -8.15 -13.10
C VAL A 464 -29.79 -7.83 -14.60
N GLY A 465 -29.41 -6.60 -14.95
CA GLY A 465 -29.43 -6.09 -16.32
C GLY A 465 -28.03 -5.69 -16.81
N PRO A 466 -27.32 -6.52 -17.60
CA PRO A 466 -25.99 -6.17 -18.11
C PRO A 466 -26.02 -5.24 -19.33
N TYR A 467 -27.07 -5.31 -20.15
CA TYR A 467 -27.26 -4.53 -21.38
C TYR A 467 -26.03 -4.53 -22.30
N SER A 468 -25.17 -3.50 -22.24
CA SER A 468 -23.97 -3.32 -23.06
C SER A 468 -22.69 -3.94 -22.49
N GLN A 469 -22.71 -4.47 -21.26
CA GLN A 469 -21.57 -5.17 -20.66
C GLN A 469 -21.11 -6.35 -21.52
N GLN A 470 -19.85 -6.30 -21.97
CA GLN A 470 -19.24 -7.29 -22.85
C GLN A 470 -19.23 -8.71 -22.22
N GLN A 471 -18.82 -8.79 -20.96
CA GLN A 471 -18.74 -10.02 -20.17
C GLN A 471 -19.08 -9.79 -18.70
N TRP A 472 -19.29 -10.88 -17.94
CA TRP A 472 -19.45 -10.84 -16.49
C TRP A 472 -19.23 -12.23 -15.85
N TYR A 473 -18.73 -12.25 -14.62
CA TYR A 473 -18.70 -13.43 -13.76
C TYR A 473 -19.53 -13.21 -12.49
N THR A 474 -20.43 -14.15 -12.19
CA THR A 474 -21.22 -14.16 -10.95
C THR A 474 -21.07 -15.53 -10.29
N ARG A 475 -20.63 -15.57 -9.02
CA ARG A 475 -20.56 -16.82 -8.24
C ARG A 475 -21.35 -16.81 -6.94
N ASP A 476 -21.77 -17.99 -6.49
CA ASP A 476 -22.35 -18.27 -5.16
C ASP A 476 -23.41 -17.25 -4.70
N SER A 477 -24.29 -16.87 -5.62
CA SER A 477 -25.22 -15.74 -5.47
C SER A 477 -26.67 -16.19 -5.72
N SER A 478 -27.62 -15.29 -5.50
CA SER A 478 -29.03 -15.46 -5.90
C SER A 478 -29.49 -14.25 -6.71
N VAL A 479 -30.17 -14.48 -7.83
CA VAL A 479 -30.79 -13.44 -8.66
C VAL A 479 -32.26 -13.78 -8.92
N GLY A 480 -33.15 -12.79 -8.90
CA GLY A 480 -34.54 -12.95 -9.36
C GLY A 480 -34.65 -13.19 -10.86
N GLY A 481 -33.63 -12.76 -11.63
CA GLY A 481 -33.46 -13.08 -13.05
C GLY A 481 -32.26 -12.36 -13.67
N TRP A 482 -32.06 -12.56 -14.97
CA TRP A 482 -30.96 -11.98 -15.75
C TRP A 482 -31.44 -11.62 -17.16
N THR A 483 -31.23 -10.38 -17.65
CA THR A 483 -31.87 -9.92 -18.90
C THR A 483 -31.23 -10.44 -20.18
N ASN A 484 -29.91 -10.35 -20.30
CA ASN A 484 -29.17 -10.61 -21.55
C ASN A 484 -27.69 -10.90 -21.27
N GLY A 485 -26.96 -11.27 -22.33
CA GLY A 485 -25.50 -11.23 -22.36
C GLY A 485 -25.00 -10.77 -23.71
N VAL A 486 -23.73 -10.37 -23.79
CA VAL A 486 -23.10 -9.89 -25.02
C VAL A 486 -22.13 -10.94 -25.56
N TRP A 487 -20.96 -11.15 -24.93
CA TRP A 487 -19.99 -12.17 -25.35
C TRP A 487 -19.84 -13.31 -24.33
N ASN A 488 -19.55 -13.01 -23.06
CA ASN A 488 -19.20 -14.04 -22.05
C ASN A 488 -19.88 -13.80 -20.69
N MET A 489 -21.03 -14.43 -20.43
CA MET A 489 -21.76 -14.29 -19.16
C MET A 489 -21.72 -15.61 -18.40
N THR A 490 -21.00 -15.66 -17.29
CA THR A 490 -20.65 -16.92 -16.60
C THR A 490 -21.14 -16.98 -15.16
N PHE A 491 -21.70 -18.14 -14.79
CA PHE A 491 -22.36 -18.39 -13.52
C PHE A 491 -21.89 -19.71 -12.88
N THR A 492 -21.60 -19.67 -11.59
CA THR A 492 -21.22 -20.83 -10.76
C THR A 492 -21.91 -20.73 -9.42
N GLY A 493 -22.61 -21.78 -8.98
CA GLY A 493 -23.31 -21.69 -7.67
C GLY A 493 -24.46 -20.68 -7.64
N VAL A 494 -24.91 -20.16 -8.79
CA VAL A 494 -25.91 -19.07 -8.81
C VAL A 494 -27.33 -19.60 -8.86
N GLN A 495 -28.14 -19.21 -7.89
CA GLN A 495 -29.59 -19.46 -7.86
C GLN A 495 -30.28 -18.43 -8.77
N GLY A 496 -31.19 -18.89 -9.64
CA GLY A 496 -31.89 -18.02 -10.61
C GLY A 496 -31.09 -17.62 -11.87
N ALA A 497 -29.84 -18.08 -12.02
CA ALA A 497 -29.07 -17.88 -13.25
C ALA A 497 -29.73 -18.54 -14.48
N PRO A 498 -29.53 -17.97 -15.69
CA PRO A 498 -30.03 -18.57 -16.93
C PRO A 498 -29.36 -19.92 -17.20
N ALA A 499 -30.06 -20.83 -17.87
CA ALA A 499 -29.45 -22.08 -18.35
C ALA A 499 -28.33 -21.80 -19.37
N SER A 500 -27.26 -22.60 -19.34
CA SER A 500 -26.13 -22.43 -20.24
C SER A 500 -26.56 -22.65 -21.70
N ASN A 501 -26.10 -21.78 -22.60
CA ASN A 501 -26.45 -21.80 -24.03
C ASN A 501 -25.29 -21.40 -24.95
N PHE A 502 -24.04 -21.47 -24.49
CA PHE A 502 -22.87 -20.84 -25.17
C PHE A 502 -22.70 -21.18 -26.66
N GLU A 503 -23.18 -22.36 -27.10
CA GLU A 503 -23.18 -22.78 -28.51
C GLU A 503 -24.01 -21.87 -29.43
N THR A 504 -25.06 -21.25 -28.89
CA THR A 504 -26.01 -20.36 -29.61
C THR A 504 -26.19 -18.99 -28.97
N GLY A 505 -25.56 -18.75 -27.81
CA GLY A 505 -25.68 -17.52 -27.01
C GLY A 505 -24.44 -17.27 -26.13
N PRO A 506 -24.57 -16.44 -25.07
CA PRO A 506 -23.43 -15.99 -24.26
C PRO A 506 -23.27 -16.73 -22.91
N TYR A 507 -24.18 -17.62 -22.53
CA TYR A 507 -24.26 -18.12 -21.14
C TYR A 507 -23.48 -19.40 -20.87
N THR A 508 -22.56 -19.34 -19.90
CA THR A 508 -21.93 -20.50 -19.26
C THR A 508 -22.46 -20.65 -17.84
N THR A 509 -23.07 -21.78 -17.50
CA THR A 509 -23.74 -21.95 -16.19
C THR A 509 -23.44 -23.30 -15.57
N PHE A 510 -22.94 -23.29 -14.34
CA PHE A 510 -22.75 -24.46 -13.48
C PHE A 510 -23.60 -24.33 -12.22
N ASP A 511 -24.19 -25.43 -11.77
CA ASP A 511 -25.06 -25.42 -10.58
C ASP A 511 -24.31 -25.03 -9.30
N THR A 512 -23.01 -25.36 -9.22
CA THR A 512 -22.15 -25.16 -8.04
C THR A 512 -20.79 -24.56 -8.40
N THR A 513 -20.19 -23.77 -7.52
CA THR A 513 -18.74 -23.45 -7.59
C THR A 513 -17.95 -24.60 -6.94
N PRO A 514 -16.93 -25.21 -7.59
CA PRO A 514 -16.30 -26.43 -7.07
C PRO A 514 -15.68 -26.26 -5.69
N ILE A 515 -14.93 -25.17 -5.50
CA ILE A 515 -14.42 -24.70 -4.22
C ILE A 515 -14.57 -23.18 -4.23
N SER A 516 -15.02 -22.59 -3.13
CA SER A 516 -14.95 -21.14 -2.92
C SER A 516 -14.71 -20.83 -1.45
N ARG A 517 -14.32 -19.61 -1.14
CA ARG A 517 -14.05 -19.15 0.22
C ARG A 517 -14.27 -17.65 0.21
N GLU A 518 -15.21 -17.14 1.00
CA GLU A 518 -15.53 -15.71 0.92
C GLU A 518 -14.39 -14.86 1.48
N LYS A 519 -14.21 -13.67 0.89
CA LYS A 519 -13.14 -12.75 1.26
C LYS A 519 -13.29 -12.32 2.73
N PRO A 520 -12.19 -12.21 3.50
CA PRO A 520 -12.25 -11.57 4.81
C PRO A 520 -12.78 -10.12 4.71
N PHE A 521 -13.54 -9.70 5.72
CA PHE A 521 -14.07 -8.34 5.80
C PHE A 521 -14.08 -7.84 7.25
N LEU A 522 -13.94 -6.52 7.41
CA LEU A 522 -14.00 -5.84 8.70
C LEU A 522 -15.47 -5.63 9.11
N TYR A 523 -15.80 -5.92 10.36
CA TYR A 523 -17.12 -5.70 10.96
C TYR A 523 -17.01 -5.24 12.42
N LEU A 524 -18.15 -4.88 13.02
CA LEU A 524 -18.28 -4.54 14.43
C LEU A 524 -19.03 -5.64 15.21
N ASP A 525 -18.44 -6.06 16.32
CA ASP A 525 -19.07 -6.93 17.32
C ASP A 525 -19.34 -6.09 18.57
N GLY A 526 -20.51 -5.44 18.60
CA GLY A 526 -20.76 -4.30 19.50
C GLY A 526 -20.05 -3.05 18.99
N ASP A 527 -19.09 -2.53 19.76
CA ASP A 527 -18.19 -1.46 19.33
C ASP A 527 -16.76 -1.97 19.00
N ASP A 528 -16.48 -3.27 19.18
CA ASP A 528 -15.17 -3.86 18.87
C ASP A 528 -15.03 -4.15 17.37
N TYR A 529 -13.97 -3.62 16.75
CA TYR A 529 -13.60 -4.02 15.39
C TYR A 529 -13.04 -5.43 15.34
N LYS A 530 -13.57 -6.25 14.42
CA LYS A 530 -13.10 -7.61 14.15
C LYS A 530 -13.09 -7.88 12.65
N VAL A 531 -12.16 -8.69 12.17
CA VAL A 531 -12.17 -9.20 10.79
C VAL A 531 -12.80 -10.58 10.82
N PHE A 532 -13.95 -10.74 10.14
CA PHE A 532 -14.52 -12.07 9.91
C PHE A 532 -13.73 -12.76 8.79
N VAL A 533 -13.35 -14.02 9.02
CA VAL A 533 -12.61 -14.87 8.11
C VAL A 533 -13.49 -16.06 7.73
N PRO A 534 -14.17 -16.00 6.56
CA PRO A 534 -15.08 -17.06 6.14
C PRO A 534 -14.38 -18.42 5.93
N ALA A 535 -15.09 -19.50 6.27
CA ALA A 535 -14.65 -20.86 6.00
C ALA A 535 -14.72 -21.22 4.51
N LYS A 536 -13.93 -22.23 4.11
CA LYS A 536 -13.97 -22.81 2.76
C LYS A 536 -15.29 -23.54 2.54
N ARG A 537 -15.95 -23.27 1.42
CA ARG A 537 -17.10 -24.02 0.91
C ARG A 537 -16.66 -24.90 -0.27
N THR A 538 -17.30 -26.05 -0.44
CA THR A 538 -17.10 -26.96 -1.57
C THR A 538 -18.45 -27.26 -2.22
N ASN A 539 -18.49 -27.29 -3.55
CA ASN A 539 -19.73 -27.36 -4.34
C ASN A 539 -20.77 -26.32 -3.87
N SER A 540 -20.33 -25.09 -3.66
CA SER A 540 -21.15 -24.01 -3.09
C SER A 540 -22.23 -23.54 -4.06
N ARG A 541 -23.39 -23.16 -3.49
CA ARG A 541 -24.55 -22.66 -4.24
C ARG A 541 -25.37 -21.71 -3.38
N GLY A 542 -25.59 -20.49 -3.87
CA GLY A 542 -26.21 -19.39 -3.14
C GLY A 542 -25.30 -18.77 -2.08
N VAL A 543 -25.83 -17.70 -1.47
CA VAL A 543 -25.11 -16.87 -0.49
C VAL A 543 -24.73 -17.64 0.78
N SER A 544 -23.69 -17.18 1.46
CA SER A 544 -23.19 -17.71 2.74
C SER A 544 -24.00 -17.21 3.96
N TRP A 545 -24.69 -16.09 3.82
CA TRP A 545 -25.39 -15.35 4.88
C TRP A 545 -26.92 -15.45 4.77
N PRO A 546 -27.69 -15.19 5.85
CA PRO A 546 -27.24 -14.88 7.22
C PRO A 546 -26.75 -16.12 7.99
N ALA A 547 -26.71 -17.29 7.36
CA ALA A 547 -26.32 -18.55 8.00
C ALA A 547 -24.86 -18.54 8.50
N ASN A 548 -23.95 -17.86 7.79
CA ASN A 548 -22.52 -17.68 8.09
C ASN A 548 -21.84 -18.97 8.55
N THR A 549 -22.17 -20.08 7.89
CA THR A 549 -21.86 -21.44 8.33
C THR A 549 -20.37 -21.74 8.19
N GLY A 550 -19.63 -21.44 9.24
CA GLY A 550 -18.19 -21.63 9.34
C GLY A 550 -17.42 -20.34 9.05
N GLY A 551 -16.51 -20.02 9.96
CA GLY A 551 -15.61 -18.87 9.91
C GLY A 551 -15.14 -18.51 11.32
N THR A 552 -14.19 -17.59 11.41
CA THR A 552 -13.64 -17.10 12.68
C THR A 552 -13.58 -15.58 12.67
N SER A 553 -13.79 -14.94 13.83
CA SER A 553 -13.63 -13.49 13.99
C SER A 553 -12.32 -13.19 14.69
N LEU A 554 -11.39 -12.56 13.98
CA LEU A 554 -10.11 -12.11 14.52
C LEU A 554 -10.27 -10.66 15.04
N PRO A 555 -10.04 -10.37 16.33
CA PRO A 555 -10.12 -9.00 16.83
C PRO A 555 -9.02 -8.12 16.25
N LEU A 556 -9.28 -6.80 16.15
CA LEU A 556 -8.39 -5.86 15.48
C LEU A 556 -7.01 -5.71 16.18
N ASP A 557 -6.93 -6.00 17.47
CA ASP A 557 -5.67 -6.10 18.24
C ASP A 557 -4.73 -7.23 17.76
N ARG A 558 -5.20 -8.11 16.87
CA ARG A 558 -4.37 -9.10 16.14
C ARG A 558 -3.84 -8.60 14.80
N PHE A 559 -4.12 -7.37 14.40
CA PHE A 559 -3.67 -6.79 13.13
C PHE A 559 -2.74 -5.60 13.37
N TYR A 560 -1.59 -5.56 12.69
CA TYR A 560 -0.87 -4.31 12.49
C TYR A 560 -1.65 -3.46 11.48
N VAL A 561 -2.12 -2.29 11.93
CA VAL A 561 -2.89 -1.34 11.11
C VAL A 561 -1.90 -0.47 10.34
N VAL A 562 -1.57 -0.89 9.12
CA VAL A 562 -0.57 -0.24 8.28
C VAL A 562 -1.10 1.10 7.80
N LYS A 563 -0.31 2.16 8.00
CA LYS A 563 -0.61 3.55 7.63
C LYS A 563 0.56 4.18 6.87
N PRO A 564 0.35 5.25 6.08
CA PRO A 564 1.43 5.94 5.39
C PRO A 564 2.59 6.31 6.34
N GLY A 565 3.82 6.00 5.93
CA GLY A 565 5.02 6.09 6.76
C GLY A 565 5.47 4.76 7.40
N ALA A 566 4.64 3.71 7.37
CA ALA A 566 5.09 2.36 7.72
C ALA A 566 6.09 1.83 6.68
N THR A 567 7.21 1.25 7.16
CA THR A 567 8.23 0.63 6.29
C THR A 567 7.97 -0.86 6.12
N ALA A 568 8.47 -1.49 5.05
CA ALA A 568 8.41 -2.95 4.92
C ALA A 568 9.21 -3.68 6.02
N THR A 569 10.24 -3.05 6.60
CA THR A 569 10.90 -3.57 7.82
C THR A 569 9.92 -3.64 9.00
N THR A 570 9.10 -2.62 9.21
CA THR A 570 8.05 -2.60 10.25
C THR A 570 6.94 -3.61 9.96
N ILE A 571 6.52 -3.72 8.69
CA ILE A 571 5.48 -4.67 8.26
C ILE A 571 5.93 -6.12 8.48
N ASN A 572 7.15 -6.48 8.09
CA ASN A 572 7.69 -7.83 8.31
C ASN A 572 7.90 -8.11 9.81
N ALA A 573 8.42 -7.15 10.57
CA ALA A 573 8.55 -7.30 12.03
C ALA A 573 7.20 -7.51 12.73
N ALA A 574 6.07 -7.05 12.16
CA ALA A 574 4.73 -7.34 12.67
C ALA A 574 4.26 -8.76 12.33
N LEU A 575 4.60 -9.25 11.13
CA LEU A 575 4.36 -10.64 10.71
C LEU A 575 5.15 -11.63 11.58
N ASP A 576 6.44 -11.35 11.82
CA ASP A 576 7.34 -12.10 12.72
C ASP A 576 6.74 -12.22 14.15
N GLN A 577 6.09 -11.15 14.63
CA GLN A 577 5.46 -11.08 15.96
C GLN A 577 4.10 -11.81 16.04
N GLY A 578 3.61 -12.39 14.94
CA GLY A 578 2.35 -13.13 14.93
C GLY A 578 1.10 -12.26 14.70
N LEU A 579 1.25 -11.03 14.20
CA LEU A 579 0.13 -10.18 13.76
C LEU A 579 -0.25 -10.47 12.31
N HIS A 580 -1.50 -10.15 11.99
CA HIS A 580 -2.04 -10.03 10.64
C HIS A 580 -1.80 -8.59 10.13
N LEU A 581 -2.10 -8.31 8.86
CA LEU A 581 -1.96 -6.96 8.28
C LEU A 581 -3.31 -6.39 7.86
N LEU A 582 -3.60 -5.16 8.28
CA LEU A 582 -4.70 -4.35 7.77
C LEU A 582 -4.14 -3.07 7.14
N PHE A 583 -4.05 -3.03 5.81
CA PHE A 583 -3.63 -1.84 5.09
C PHE A 583 -4.78 -0.83 5.00
N THR A 584 -4.60 0.30 5.66
CA THR A 584 -5.54 1.43 5.55
C THR A 584 -5.43 2.10 4.16
N PRO A 585 -6.43 2.87 3.69
CA PRO A 585 -6.41 3.42 2.34
C PRO A 585 -5.24 4.39 2.15
N GLY A 586 -4.29 4.02 1.30
CA GLY A 586 -3.07 4.80 1.02
C GLY A 586 -2.20 4.16 -0.07
N VAL A 587 -1.10 4.82 -0.41
CA VAL A 587 -0.06 4.29 -1.29
C VAL A 587 1.21 4.06 -0.46
N TYR A 588 1.79 2.87 -0.57
CA TYR A 588 2.82 2.33 0.30
C TYR A 588 4.05 1.95 -0.52
N HIS A 589 5.04 2.84 -0.54
CA HIS A 589 6.35 2.54 -1.11
C HIS A 589 7.14 1.63 -0.18
N ILE A 590 7.75 0.58 -0.74
CA ILE A 590 8.54 -0.41 0.00
C ILE A 590 9.89 -0.67 -0.66
N ASP A 591 10.95 -0.64 0.15
CA ASP A 591 12.37 -0.82 -0.23
C ASP A 591 12.84 -2.28 -0.16
N ARG A 592 11.94 -3.19 0.23
CA ARG A 592 12.16 -4.63 0.40
C ARG A 592 10.83 -5.38 0.37
N THR A 593 10.87 -6.64 -0.04
CA THR A 593 9.71 -7.54 -0.10
C THR A 593 8.99 -7.67 1.25
N ILE A 594 7.65 -7.72 1.19
CA ILE A 594 6.81 -8.14 2.33
C ILE A 594 6.76 -9.67 2.36
N GLU A 595 7.17 -10.28 3.48
CA GLU A 595 7.38 -11.73 3.62
C GLU A 595 6.30 -12.36 4.51
N VAL A 596 5.31 -13.02 3.90
CA VAL A 596 4.21 -13.69 4.62
C VAL A 596 4.52 -15.17 4.81
N ASP A 597 5.27 -15.48 5.87
CA ASP A 597 5.78 -16.83 6.16
C ASP A 597 4.85 -17.68 7.05
N ARG A 598 3.93 -17.04 7.79
CA ARG A 598 3.10 -17.67 8.80
C ARG A 598 1.73 -18.10 8.26
N ALA A 599 1.36 -19.35 8.51
CA ALA A 599 0.04 -19.92 8.18
C ALA A 599 -1.14 -19.11 8.76
N ASP A 600 -2.30 -19.20 8.09
CA ASP A 600 -3.55 -18.49 8.39
C ASP A 600 -3.42 -16.95 8.46
N THR A 601 -2.35 -16.36 7.91
CA THR A 601 -2.16 -14.92 7.94
C THR A 601 -3.13 -14.19 7.00
N VAL A 602 -3.95 -13.31 7.56
CA VAL A 602 -4.74 -12.34 6.79
C VAL A 602 -3.91 -11.09 6.46
N VAL A 603 -3.96 -10.70 5.19
CA VAL A 603 -3.47 -9.42 4.66
C VAL A 603 -4.64 -8.76 3.94
N LEU A 604 -5.32 -7.82 4.62
CA LEU A 604 -6.53 -7.16 4.15
C LEU A 604 -6.24 -5.69 3.81
N GLY A 605 -6.60 -5.25 2.61
CA GLY A 605 -6.63 -3.85 2.20
C GLY A 605 -8.00 -3.21 2.34
N LEU A 606 -8.02 -1.92 2.67
CA LEU A 606 -9.19 -1.06 2.66
C LEU A 606 -9.02 0.04 1.59
N GLY A 607 -10.11 0.46 0.94
CA GLY A 607 -10.11 1.63 0.03
C GLY A 607 -9.08 1.57 -1.10
N LEU A 608 -8.84 0.38 -1.67
CA LEU A 608 -7.82 0.11 -2.69
C LEU A 608 -6.40 0.53 -2.26
N ALA A 609 -6.02 0.25 -1.01
CA ALA A 609 -4.65 0.34 -0.52
C ALA A 609 -3.65 -0.25 -1.55
N THR A 610 -2.60 0.51 -1.86
CA THR A 610 -1.71 0.25 -3.00
C THR A 610 -0.27 0.07 -2.53
N ILE A 611 0.37 -1.06 -2.84
CA ILE A 611 1.77 -1.34 -2.52
C ILE A 611 2.62 -1.08 -3.78
N VAL A 612 3.73 -0.35 -3.64
CA VAL A 612 4.67 0.01 -4.71
C VAL A 612 6.07 -0.49 -4.34
N PRO A 613 6.64 -1.48 -5.05
CA PRO A 613 8.02 -1.89 -4.81
C PRO A 613 9.00 -0.92 -5.48
N ASP A 614 9.88 -0.31 -4.68
CA ASP A 614 10.94 0.57 -5.17
C ASP A 614 12.23 -0.23 -5.47
N GLY A 615 13.08 0.30 -6.35
CA GLY A 615 14.42 -0.27 -6.60
C GLY A 615 14.44 -1.61 -7.35
N GLY A 616 13.29 -2.17 -7.70
CA GLY A 616 13.16 -3.45 -8.40
C GLY A 616 13.07 -4.67 -7.48
N VAL A 617 12.69 -4.47 -6.21
CA VAL A 617 12.30 -5.58 -5.32
C VAL A 617 10.97 -6.18 -5.75
N ASP A 618 10.67 -7.38 -5.28
CA ASP A 618 9.32 -7.94 -5.39
C ASP A 618 8.42 -7.33 -4.30
N ALA A 619 7.11 -7.18 -4.53
CA ALA A 619 6.26 -6.47 -3.56
C ALA A 619 5.84 -7.34 -2.36
N LEU A 620 5.34 -8.56 -2.63
CA LEU A 620 4.91 -9.49 -1.58
C LEU A 620 5.19 -10.94 -1.96
N HIS A 621 5.78 -11.69 -1.02
CA HIS A 621 5.97 -13.13 -1.07
C HIS A 621 5.12 -13.81 0.00
N VAL A 622 4.63 -15.02 -0.31
CA VAL A 622 4.03 -15.95 0.65
C VAL A 622 4.85 -17.23 0.66
N ALA A 623 5.10 -17.81 1.83
CA ALA A 623 5.74 -19.13 1.96
C ALA A 623 4.81 -20.28 1.55
N ASP A 624 5.33 -21.51 1.55
CA ASP A 624 4.54 -22.73 1.28
C ASP A 624 3.74 -23.13 2.53
N VAL A 625 2.69 -22.36 2.84
CA VAL A 625 1.93 -22.46 4.10
C VAL A 625 0.41 -22.32 3.91
N ASP A 626 -0.31 -23.05 4.76
CA ASP A 626 -1.78 -23.07 4.80
C ASP A 626 -2.41 -21.69 5.03
N GLY A 627 -3.59 -21.51 4.44
CA GLY A 627 -4.63 -20.61 4.97
C GLY A 627 -4.46 -19.12 4.72
N VAL A 628 -3.34 -18.67 4.16
CA VAL A 628 -3.04 -17.23 3.95
C VAL A 628 -4.12 -16.56 3.09
N ARG A 629 -4.51 -15.35 3.49
CA ARG A 629 -5.59 -14.57 2.86
C ARG A 629 -5.05 -13.24 2.35
N LEU A 630 -4.76 -13.14 1.06
CA LEU A 630 -4.46 -11.86 0.42
C LEU A 630 -5.77 -11.26 -0.12
N ALA A 631 -6.17 -10.09 0.37
CA ALA A 631 -7.50 -9.55 0.17
C ALA A 631 -7.53 -8.02 -0.08
N GLY A 632 -8.11 -7.56 -1.20
CA GLY A 632 -8.58 -6.18 -1.35
C GLY A 632 -7.52 -5.08 -1.52
N PHE A 633 -6.37 -5.36 -2.14
CA PHE A 633 -5.29 -4.39 -2.35
C PHE A 633 -4.75 -4.39 -3.79
N LEU A 634 -4.15 -3.28 -4.20
CA LEU A 634 -3.44 -3.13 -5.48
C LEU A 634 -1.93 -3.29 -5.23
N ILE A 635 -1.21 -3.98 -6.12
CA ILE A 635 0.23 -3.82 -6.29
C ILE A 635 0.45 -3.04 -7.59
N ASP A 636 1.26 -1.99 -7.53
CA ASP A 636 1.51 -1.07 -8.63
C ASP A 636 3.03 -1.01 -8.89
N ALA A 637 3.46 -1.43 -10.07
CA ALA A 637 4.88 -1.71 -10.33
C ALA A 637 5.75 -0.44 -10.31
N GLY A 638 6.88 -0.50 -9.61
CA GLY A 638 7.87 0.57 -9.62
C GLY A 638 8.57 0.74 -10.99
N PRO A 639 9.29 1.87 -11.20
CA PRO A 639 9.95 2.18 -12.46
C PRO A 639 11.19 1.30 -12.74
N GLN A 640 11.77 0.68 -11.72
CA GLN A 640 12.73 -0.40 -11.86
C GLN A 640 11.98 -1.73 -12.03
N ASN A 641 12.43 -2.58 -12.95
CA ASN A 641 11.82 -3.89 -13.18
C ASN A 641 12.01 -4.81 -11.96
N SER A 642 10.91 -5.18 -11.30
CA SER A 642 10.85 -6.33 -10.40
C SER A 642 10.94 -7.65 -11.17
N ASP A 643 11.55 -8.68 -10.59
CA ASP A 643 11.52 -10.02 -11.18
C ASP A 643 10.10 -10.63 -11.04
N THR A 644 9.44 -10.41 -9.90
CA THR A 644 8.02 -10.73 -9.69
C THR A 644 7.31 -9.65 -8.85
N LEU A 645 6.01 -9.38 -9.04
CA LEU A 645 5.28 -8.45 -8.13
C LEU A 645 4.63 -9.19 -6.96
N LEU A 646 3.95 -10.30 -7.22
CA LEU A 646 3.37 -11.19 -6.20
C LEU A 646 3.84 -12.63 -6.41
N ARG A 647 4.46 -13.24 -5.38
CA ARG A 647 4.85 -14.65 -5.37
C ARG A 647 4.10 -15.42 -4.28
N VAL A 648 3.37 -16.48 -4.64
CA VAL A 648 2.69 -17.37 -3.69
C VAL A 648 3.39 -18.72 -3.71
N GLY A 649 4.12 -19.05 -2.64
CA GLY A 649 4.99 -20.22 -2.56
C GLY A 649 6.37 -19.98 -3.19
N PRO A 650 7.45 -20.55 -2.61
CA PRO A 650 8.77 -20.54 -3.24
C PRO A 650 8.79 -21.42 -4.51
N ALA A 651 9.76 -21.19 -5.40
CA ALA A 651 9.94 -22.06 -6.57
C ALA A 651 10.31 -23.49 -6.11
N GLY A 652 9.55 -24.50 -6.56
CA GLY A 652 9.69 -25.89 -6.07
C GLY A 652 8.84 -26.22 -4.83
N ALA A 653 7.91 -25.33 -4.46
CA ALA A 653 6.73 -25.67 -3.65
C ALA A 653 6.06 -26.96 -4.14
N SER A 654 5.49 -27.72 -3.19
CA SER A 654 4.85 -29.04 -3.45
C SER A 654 4.08 -29.58 -2.23
N ALA A 655 3.60 -28.69 -1.35
CA ALA A 655 2.74 -29.05 -0.24
C ALA A 655 1.26 -29.01 -0.66
N ASP A 656 0.55 -30.12 -0.46
CA ASP A 656 -0.91 -30.17 -0.55
C ASP A 656 -1.50 -29.24 0.53
N HIS A 657 -2.19 -28.20 0.08
CA HIS A 657 -2.92 -27.26 0.94
C HIS A 657 -4.44 -27.45 0.80
N SER A 658 -4.90 -28.55 0.19
CA SER A 658 -6.28 -28.78 -0.23
C SER A 658 -7.30 -28.63 0.90
N ALA A 659 -6.87 -28.93 2.14
CA ALA A 659 -7.65 -28.72 3.36
C ALA A 659 -7.90 -27.23 3.66
N ASN A 660 -6.84 -26.42 3.68
CA ASN A 660 -6.85 -25.00 4.01
C ASN A 660 -5.94 -24.21 3.03
N PRO A 661 -6.37 -23.98 1.78
CA PRO A 661 -5.49 -23.39 0.76
C PRO A 661 -5.12 -21.95 1.08
N THR A 662 -4.17 -21.38 0.35
CA THR A 662 -3.99 -19.93 0.30
C THR A 662 -4.97 -19.31 -0.72
N THR A 663 -5.48 -18.10 -0.44
CA THR A 663 -6.42 -17.36 -1.32
C THR A 663 -5.90 -15.98 -1.70
N VAL A 664 -6.14 -15.60 -2.95
CA VAL A 664 -5.88 -14.28 -3.52
C VAL A 664 -7.21 -13.71 -4.01
N GLN A 665 -7.72 -12.63 -3.41
CA GLN A 665 -9.11 -12.16 -3.63
C GLN A 665 -9.21 -10.63 -3.69
N ASP A 666 -9.72 -10.06 -4.78
CA ASP A 666 -9.68 -8.61 -5.02
C ASP A 666 -8.25 -8.04 -4.89
N VAL A 667 -7.24 -8.86 -5.21
CA VAL A 667 -5.85 -8.43 -5.33
C VAL A 667 -5.64 -8.08 -6.80
N PHE A 668 -5.19 -6.87 -7.05
CA PHE A 668 -5.02 -6.32 -8.40
C PHE A 668 -3.55 -6.00 -8.65
N ILE A 669 -3.11 -6.09 -9.89
CA ILE A 669 -1.76 -5.70 -10.30
C ILE A 669 -1.86 -4.66 -11.42
N ARG A 670 -1.07 -3.59 -11.32
CA ARG A 670 -0.87 -2.60 -12.38
C ARG A 670 0.60 -2.52 -12.77
N VAL A 671 0.87 -2.42 -14.07
CA VAL A 671 2.20 -2.13 -14.59
C VAL A 671 2.16 -0.91 -15.52
N GLY A 672 2.44 0.27 -14.95
CA GLY A 672 2.45 1.57 -15.63
C GLY A 672 1.12 2.35 -15.56
N GLY A 673 1.00 3.43 -16.32
CA GLY A 673 -0.21 4.28 -16.40
C GLY A 673 -0.23 5.43 -15.39
N ALA A 674 0.30 5.22 -14.19
CA ALA A 674 0.58 6.26 -13.20
C ALA A 674 2.03 6.81 -13.28
N GLY A 675 2.65 6.68 -14.45
CA GLY A 675 4.10 6.75 -14.64
C GLY A 675 4.64 5.40 -15.16
N PRO A 676 5.95 5.30 -15.47
CA PRO A 676 6.54 4.05 -15.92
C PRO A 676 6.62 3.05 -14.76
N GLY A 677 6.06 1.86 -14.96
CA GLY A 677 6.19 0.71 -14.05
C GLY A 677 6.60 -0.52 -14.84
N ARG A 678 7.39 -1.43 -14.26
CA ARG A 678 7.90 -2.64 -14.96
C ARG A 678 7.97 -3.86 -14.06
N ALA A 679 7.69 -5.03 -14.62
CA ALA A 679 7.95 -6.33 -13.98
C ALA A 679 8.13 -7.42 -15.03
N THR A 680 8.97 -8.41 -14.77
CA THR A 680 9.16 -9.52 -15.72
C THR A 680 7.98 -10.50 -15.68
N ASP A 681 7.67 -11.03 -14.49
CA ASP A 681 6.42 -11.72 -14.19
C ASP A 681 5.57 -10.84 -13.24
N SER A 682 4.26 -10.72 -13.44
CA SER A 682 3.42 -9.98 -12.47
C SER A 682 3.01 -10.83 -11.27
N VAL A 683 2.49 -12.04 -11.51
CA VAL A 683 2.10 -12.99 -10.44
C VAL A 683 2.68 -14.37 -10.73
N VAL A 684 3.29 -14.99 -9.72
CA VAL A 684 3.77 -16.37 -9.78
C VAL A 684 3.19 -17.18 -8.63
N VAL A 685 2.40 -18.21 -8.94
CA VAL A 685 1.84 -19.15 -7.96
C VAL A 685 2.56 -20.49 -8.09
N ASN A 686 3.33 -20.85 -7.07
CA ASN A 686 4.05 -22.11 -6.97
C ASN A 686 3.39 -23.09 -5.98
N SER A 687 2.75 -22.62 -4.91
CA SER A 687 2.01 -23.48 -3.97
C SER A 687 0.81 -24.14 -4.63
N ASP A 688 0.52 -25.37 -4.22
CA ASP A 688 -0.62 -26.15 -4.69
C ASP A 688 -1.94 -25.65 -4.08
N ASP A 689 -3.08 -26.06 -4.65
CA ASP A 689 -4.47 -25.78 -4.20
C ASP A 689 -4.89 -24.29 -4.11
N VAL A 690 -4.01 -23.34 -4.42
CA VAL A 690 -4.26 -21.90 -4.30
C VAL A 690 -5.53 -21.48 -5.04
N ILE A 691 -6.36 -20.65 -4.39
CA ILE A 691 -7.61 -20.14 -4.96
C ILE A 691 -7.44 -18.65 -5.30
N ILE A 692 -7.41 -18.33 -6.59
CA ILE A 692 -7.48 -16.95 -7.09
C ILE A 692 -8.93 -16.61 -7.39
N ASP A 693 -9.58 -15.81 -6.55
CA ASP A 693 -11.00 -15.49 -6.66
C ASP A 693 -11.23 -13.98 -6.83
N HIS A 694 -11.38 -13.57 -8.09
CA HIS A 694 -11.20 -12.20 -8.58
C HIS A 694 -9.77 -11.68 -8.46
N THR A 695 -9.10 -11.56 -9.61
CA THR A 695 -7.91 -10.73 -9.78
C THR A 695 -7.98 -10.03 -11.13
N TRP A 696 -7.38 -8.85 -11.20
CA TRP A 696 -7.10 -8.13 -12.44
C TRP A 696 -5.61 -7.84 -12.48
N ILE A 697 -4.93 -8.36 -13.50
CA ILE A 697 -3.49 -8.23 -13.68
C ILE A 697 -3.32 -7.49 -15.01
N TRP A 698 -2.99 -6.20 -14.94
CA TRP A 698 -3.09 -5.28 -16.08
C TRP A 698 -1.75 -4.58 -16.34
N ARG A 699 -1.13 -4.89 -17.49
CA ARG A 699 -0.13 -4.00 -18.07
C ARG A 699 -0.88 -2.81 -18.67
N ALA A 700 -0.52 -1.58 -18.29
CA ALA A 700 -1.30 -0.41 -18.69
C ALA A 700 -1.30 -0.17 -20.21
N ASP A 701 -2.49 -0.03 -20.81
CA ASP A 701 -2.68 0.37 -22.21
C ASP A 701 -2.83 1.90 -22.39
N HIS A 702 -3.11 2.63 -21.31
CA HIS A 702 -3.28 4.08 -21.28
C HIS A 702 -2.80 4.70 -19.94
N GLY A 703 -2.58 6.02 -19.96
CA GLY A 703 -1.98 6.78 -18.86
C GLY A 703 -0.55 7.23 -19.17
N GLU A 704 0.17 7.72 -18.18
CA GLU A 704 1.59 8.09 -18.32
C GLU A 704 2.52 6.87 -18.20
N GLY A 705 3.67 6.92 -18.87
CA GLY A 705 4.68 5.86 -18.82
C GLY A 705 4.33 4.58 -19.61
N VAL A 706 3.32 4.61 -20.46
CA VAL A 706 2.89 3.48 -21.30
C VAL A 706 3.70 3.36 -22.60
N GLY A 707 3.84 2.13 -23.10
CA GLY A 707 4.40 1.80 -24.41
C GLY A 707 5.25 0.52 -24.38
N TRP A 708 5.55 -0.04 -25.56
CA TRP A 708 6.05 -1.41 -25.71
C TRP A 708 7.24 -1.76 -24.81
N GLU A 709 8.24 -0.89 -24.76
CA GLU A 709 9.37 -0.98 -23.83
C GLU A 709 9.21 -0.07 -22.59
N THR A 710 8.27 0.90 -22.58
CA THR A 710 8.13 1.89 -21.50
C THR A 710 7.66 1.23 -20.20
N ASN A 711 6.46 0.63 -20.22
CA ASN A 711 5.90 -0.18 -19.15
C ASN A 711 5.94 -1.67 -19.50
N ARG A 712 7.08 -2.13 -20.00
CA ARG A 712 7.24 -3.52 -20.42
C ARG A 712 6.93 -4.49 -19.28
N ALA A 713 6.06 -5.44 -19.58
CA ALA A 713 5.81 -6.60 -18.74
C ALA A 713 5.62 -7.82 -19.63
N ASP A 714 6.53 -8.79 -19.54
CA ASP A 714 6.53 -9.92 -20.45
C ASP A 714 5.42 -10.92 -20.12
N TYR A 715 5.11 -11.17 -18.84
CA TYR A 715 4.13 -12.19 -18.43
C TYR A 715 3.22 -11.73 -17.27
N GLY A 716 1.94 -12.07 -17.34
CA GLY A 716 0.94 -11.70 -16.34
C GLY A 716 0.89 -12.67 -15.16
N LEU A 717 0.31 -13.85 -15.36
CA LEU A 717 0.18 -14.90 -14.35
C LEU A 717 0.94 -16.16 -14.77
N ARG A 718 1.85 -16.64 -13.91
CA ARG A 718 2.34 -18.03 -13.94
C ARG A 718 1.66 -18.85 -12.85
N VAL A 719 1.18 -20.03 -13.21
CA VAL A 719 0.73 -21.06 -12.25
C VAL A 719 1.60 -22.30 -12.43
N ASN A 720 2.49 -22.54 -11.48
CA ASN A 720 3.36 -23.72 -11.43
C ASN A 720 2.85 -24.79 -10.46
N GLY A 721 2.08 -24.39 -9.43
CA GLY A 721 1.46 -25.32 -8.48
C GLY A 721 0.30 -26.12 -9.07
N ASP A 722 0.09 -27.30 -8.52
CA ASP A 722 -0.95 -28.27 -8.86
C ASP A 722 -2.32 -27.89 -8.24
N ASP A 723 -3.42 -28.40 -8.82
CA ASP A 723 -4.82 -28.26 -8.36
C ASP A 723 -5.40 -26.83 -8.23
N VAL A 724 -4.56 -25.80 -8.38
CA VAL A 724 -4.88 -24.36 -8.33
C VAL A 724 -6.18 -24.03 -9.09
N LEU A 725 -7.02 -23.21 -8.47
CA LEU A 725 -8.33 -22.80 -9.00
C LEU A 725 -8.38 -21.29 -9.18
N THR A 726 -8.71 -20.83 -10.39
CA THR A 726 -9.05 -19.43 -10.65
C THR A 726 -10.55 -19.26 -10.96
N THR A 727 -11.17 -18.26 -10.34
CA THR A 727 -12.59 -17.92 -10.52
C THR A 727 -12.75 -16.42 -10.74
N GLY A 728 -13.09 -16.01 -11.97
CA GLY A 728 -13.14 -14.60 -12.36
C GLY A 728 -11.75 -14.01 -12.59
N LEU A 729 -11.00 -14.59 -13.53
CA LEU A 729 -9.64 -14.17 -13.88
C LEU A 729 -9.66 -13.11 -15.00
N PHE A 730 -9.00 -11.97 -14.80
CA PHE A 730 -8.83 -10.91 -15.80
C PHE A 730 -7.33 -10.62 -15.95
N VAL A 731 -6.73 -10.82 -17.13
CA VAL A 731 -5.28 -10.56 -17.35
C VAL A 731 -5.04 -9.97 -18.74
N GLU A 732 -4.37 -8.83 -18.83
CA GLU A 732 -4.39 -8.00 -20.04
C GLU A 732 -3.07 -7.30 -20.41
N HIS A 733 -2.89 -7.18 -21.73
CA HIS A 733 -1.89 -6.38 -22.46
C HIS A 733 -0.42 -6.75 -22.28
N PHE A 734 -0.10 -7.97 -21.84
CA PHE A 734 1.30 -8.39 -21.66
C PHE A 734 2.04 -8.55 -22.99
N ASN A 735 3.34 -8.23 -22.98
CA ASN A 735 4.19 -8.29 -24.18
C ASN A 735 4.34 -9.72 -24.73
N LYS A 736 4.15 -10.76 -23.89
CA LYS A 736 4.15 -12.17 -24.29
C LYS A 736 2.86 -12.89 -23.85
N TYR A 737 2.97 -13.94 -23.03
CA TYR A 737 1.83 -14.72 -22.55
C TYR A 737 1.20 -14.05 -21.34
N ASP A 738 -0.08 -13.68 -21.43
CA ASP A 738 -0.82 -13.10 -20.31
C ASP A 738 -0.97 -14.13 -19.17
N VAL A 739 -1.29 -15.40 -19.49
CA VAL A 739 -1.31 -16.52 -18.54
C VAL A 739 -0.46 -17.70 -19.05
N VAL A 740 0.37 -18.27 -18.18
CA VAL A 740 1.10 -19.53 -18.39
C VAL A 740 0.80 -20.51 -17.24
N TRP A 741 0.34 -21.71 -17.58
CA TRP A 741 0.01 -22.77 -16.64
C TRP A 741 0.92 -23.99 -16.84
N SER A 742 1.69 -24.34 -15.81
CA SER A 742 2.70 -25.41 -15.79
C SER A 742 2.35 -26.56 -14.84
N GLY A 743 1.52 -26.31 -13.82
CA GLY A 743 1.04 -27.32 -12.87
C GLY A 743 -0.12 -28.18 -13.39
N GLU A 744 -0.29 -29.36 -12.82
CA GLU A 744 -1.33 -30.35 -13.16
C GLU A 744 -2.66 -30.06 -12.46
N ARG A 745 -3.76 -30.62 -13.00
CA ARG A 745 -5.13 -30.57 -12.45
C ARG A 745 -5.72 -29.16 -12.25
N GLY A 746 -5.01 -28.14 -12.74
CA GLY A 746 -5.38 -26.74 -12.67
C GLY A 746 -6.72 -26.41 -13.33
N ARG A 747 -7.42 -25.42 -12.76
CA ARG A 747 -8.78 -25.06 -13.16
C ARG A 747 -8.99 -23.56 -13.31
N THR A 748 -9.65 -23.13 -14.39
CA THR A 748 -10.07 -21.72 -14.59
C THR A 748 -11.54 -21.64 -14.97
N ILE A 749 -12.35 -20.94 -14.16
CA ILE A 749 -13.74 -20.62 -14.49
C ILE A 749 -13.87 -19.11 -14.68
N PHE A 750 -14.27 -18.72 -15.89
CA PHE A 750 -14.21 -17.36 -16.43
C PHE A 750 -12.77 -16.84 -16.57
N PHE A 751 -12.42 -16.50 -17.81
CA PHE A 751 -11.23 -15.72 -18.15
C PHE A 751 -11.62 -14.61 -19.13
N GLN A 752 -11.09 -13.41 -18.90
CA GLN A 752 -11.09 -12.31 -19.85
C GLN A 752 -9.67 -11.79 -20.05
N ASN A 753 -9.37 -11.44 -21.29
CA ASN A 753 -8.10 -10.89 -21.73
C ASN A 753 -8.30 -9.94 -22.92
N GLU A 754 -7.46 -8.92 -22.98
CA GLU A 754 -7.16 -8.11 -24.16
C GLU A 754 -5.64 -8.22 -24.42
N LYS A 755 -5.21 -8.39 -25.68
CA LYS A 755 -3.78 -8.42 -26.04
C LYS A 755 -3.16 -7.02 -26.02
N ALA A 756 -1.82 -6.96 -26.06
CA ALA A 756 -1.07 -5.71 -26.10
C ALA A 756 -1.36 -4.92 -27.39
N TYR A 757 -2.07 -3.79 -27.27
CA TYR A 757 -2.46 -2.93 -28.40
C TYR A 757 -1.27 -2.33 -29.15
N ASP A 758 -0.15 -2.20 -28.42
CA ASP A 758 1.04 -1.42 -28.76
C ASP A 758 2.19 -2.28 -29.31
N ALA A 759 1.91 -3.53 -29.69
CA ALA A 759 2.85 -4.36 -30.45
C ALA A 759 3.24 -3.65 -31.76
N PRO A 760 4.54 -3.35 -31.99
CA PRO A 760 4.96 -2.47 -33.07
C PRO A 760 5.01 -3.12 -34.46
N ASN A 761 4.82 -4.45 -34.53
CA ASN A 761 4.70 -5.29 -35.74
C ASN A 761 4.61 -6.79 -35.33
N GLU A 762 4.22 -7.65 -36.27
CA GLU A 762 4.19 -9.12 -36.06
C GLU A 762 5.52 -9.71 -35.56
N ALA A 763 6.67 -9.20 -36.03
CA ALA A 763 7.98 -9.77 -35.68
C ALA A 763 8.36 -9.54 -34.20
N ALA A 764 7.88 -8.45 -33.58
CA ALA A 764 8.08 -8.20 -32.14
C ALA A 764 7.36 -9.19 -31.23
N ILE A 765 6.32 -9.87 -31.75
CA ILE A 765 5.50 -10.85 -31.02
C ILE A 765 5.60 -12.28 -31.60
N THR A 766 6.53 -12.51 -32.54
CA THR A 766 6.74 -13.83 -33.15
C THR A 766 7.74 -14.65 -32.32
N HIS A 767 7.36 -15.88 -31.97
CA HIS A 767 8.21 -16.86 -31.27
C HIS A 767 7.96 -18.26 -31.82
N ASP A 768 8.98 -19.12 -31.89
CA ASP A 768 8.86 -20.55 -32.24
C ASP A 768 8.12 -20.86 -33.58
N GLY A 769 7.98 -19.87 -34.47
CA GLY A 769 7.21 -19.96 -35.72
C GLY A 769 5.73 -19.54 -35.61
N ILE A 770 5.28 -19.16 -34.42
CA ILE A 770 3.94 -18.66 -34.09
C ILE A 770 3.97 -17.12 -34.04
N VAL A 771 2.99 -16.46 -34.67
CA VAL A 771 2.80 -15.01 -34.58
C VAL A 771 1.86 -14.69 -33.41
N GLY A 772 2.34 -13.96 -32.42
CA GLY A 772 1.57 -13.58 -31.24
C GLY A 772 1.51 -14.68 -30.19
N TYR A 773 2.01 -14.36 -28.99
CA TYR A 773 1.91 -15.21 -27.81
C TYR A 773 0.46 -15.35 -27.36
N ALA A 774 0.02 -16.58 -27.06
CA ALA A 774 -1.32 -16.86 -26.55
C ALA A 774 -1.65 -16.05 -25.28
N ALA A 775 -2.92 -15.70 -25.08
CA ALA A 775 -3.41 -15.16 -23.82
C ALA A 775 -3.43 -16.20 -22.70
N TYR A 776 -3.62 -17.48 -23.04
CA TYR A 776 -3.59 -18.59 -22.09
C TYR A 776 -2.80 -19.75 -22.68
N LYS A 777 -1.59 -19.98 -22.14
CA LYS A 777 -0.72 -21.11 -22.45
C LYS A 777 -0.85 -22.16 -21.35
N VAL A 778 -1.25 -23.39 -21.68
CA VAL A 778 -0.97 -24.57 -20.84
C VAL A 778 0.31 -25.21 -21.37
N ALA A 779 1.28 -25.51 -20.51
CA ALA A 779 2.57 -26.08 -20.89
C ALA A 779 2.42 -27.52 -21.40
N ASP A 780 3.24 -27.90 -22.38
CA ASP A 780 3.06 -29.17 -23.11
C ASP A 780 3.34 -30.42 -22.25
N SER A 781 4.01 -30.22 -21.11
CA SER A 781 4.19 -31.19 -20.03
C SER A 781 2.87 -31.60 -19.38
N VAL A 782 1.97 -30.65 -19.12
CA VAL A 782 0.72 -30.82 -18.35
C VAL A 782 -0.20 -31.85 -19.01
N ASN A 783 -0.79 -32.72 -18.22
CA ASN A 783 -1.60 -33.86 -18.66
C ASN A 783 -3.09 -33.69 -18.31
N GLU A 784 -3.39 -33.05 -17.17
CA GLU A 784 -4.74 -32.73 -16.70
C GLU A 784 -4.90 -31.23 -16.45
N HIS A 785 -5.91 -30.61 -17.05
CA HIS A 785 -6.23 -29.18 -16.88
C HIS A 785 -7.64 -28.91 -17.43
N GLU A 786 -8.50 -28.17 -16.72
CA GLU A 786 -9.85 -27.85 -17.19
C GLU A 786 -10.17 -26.35 -17.11
N ALA A 787 -10.62 -25.76 -18.22
CA ALA A 787 -10.96 -24.33 -18.25
C ALA A 787 -12.27 -24.06 -18.99
N TRP A 788 -13.07 -23.14 -18.44
CA TRP A 788 -14.40 -22.80 -18.93
C TRP A 788 -14.60 -21.29 -19.08
N ALA A 789 -15.23 -20.89 -20.19
CA ALA A 789 -15.67 -19.52 -20.46
C ALA A 789 -14.50 -18.52 -20.60
N LEU A 790 -13.64 -18.74 -21.60
CA LEU A 790 -12.45 -17.93 -21.86
C LEU A 790 -12.70 -16.98 -23.04
N GLY A 791 -12.42 -15.69 -22.84
CA GLY A 791 -12.38 -14.67 -23.89
C GLY A 791 -10.99 -14.05 -24.01
N SER A 792 -10.51 -13.84 -25.25
CA SER A 792 -9.27 -13.11 -25.54
C SER A 792 -9.49 -12.17 -26.73
N TYR A 793 -9.27 -10.88 -26.53
CA TYR A 793 -9.64 -9.80 -27.46
C TYR A 793 -8.38 -9.18 -28.08
N CYS A 794 -8.45 -8.62 -29.28
CA CYS A 794 -7.35 -7.87 -29.87
C CYS A 794 -7.81 -6.52 -30.41
N ASN A 795 -6.97 -5.53 -30.19
CA ASN A 795 -7.16 -4.15 -30.64
C ASN A 795 -5.78 -3.56 -30.95
N TYR A 796 -5.08 -4.13 -31.94
CA TYR A 796 -3.76 -3.66 -32.32
C TYR A 796 -3.85 -2.27 -32.97
N THR A 797 -3.60 -1.23 -32.18
CA THR A 797 -3.70 0.17 -32.61
C THR A 797 -2.39 0.70 -33.17
N SER A 798 -1.25 0.10 -32.82
CA SER A 798 0.07 0.43 -33.40
C SER A 798 0.33 -0.22 -34.77
N ASP A 799 -0.15 -1.45 -35.00
CA ASP A 799 -0.13 -2.12 -36.31
C ASP A 799 -1.39 -3.00 -36.46
N ASP A 800 -2.40 -2.49 -37.18
CA ASP A 800 -3.66 -3.19 -37.38
C ASP A 800 -3.62 -4.29 -38.44
N THR A 801 -2.44 -4.57 -39.02
CA THR A 801 -2.21 -5.68 -39.95
C THR A 801 -1.88 -6.99 -39.26
N ILE A 802 -1.53 -6.96 -37.95
CA ILE A 802 -1.14 -8.13 -37.15
C ILE A 802 -2.23 -9.21 -37.15
N VAL A 803 -1.86 -10.45 -37.48
CA VAL A 803 -2.73 -11.64 -37.34
C VAL A 803 -2.17 -12.59 -36.27
N GLN A 804 -2.60 -12.41 -35.02
CA GLN A 804 -2.25 -13.34 -33.92
C GLN A 804 -2.78 -14.74 -34.21
N HIS A 805 -1.98 -15.77 -33.92
CA HIS A 805 -2.28 -17.13 -34.30
C HIS A 805 -3.51 -17.70 -33.58
N HIS A 806 -3.57 -17.54 -32.25
CA HIS A 806 -4.68 -18.01 -31.41
C HIS A 806 -4.76 -17.21 -30.11
N GLY A 807 -5.94 -17.21 -29.47
CA GLY A 807 -6.09 -16.72 -28.11
C GLY A 807 -5.53 -17.71 -27.08
N PHE A 808 -5.64 -19.02 -27.35
CA PHE A 808 -5.33 -20.08 -26.38
C PHE A 808 -4.39 -21.13 -26.98
N GLN A 809 -3.48 -21.69 -26.18
CA GLN A 809 -2.50 -22.69 -26.63
C GLN A 809 -2.31 -23.79 -25.57
N VAL A 810 -2.71 -25.03 -25.87
CA VAL A 810 -2.70 -26.15 -24.91
C VAL A 810 -2.26 -27.48 -25.56
N PRO A 811 -1.68 -28.44 -24.81
CA PRO A 811 -1.40 -29.76 -25.35
C PRO A 811 -2.68 -30.54 -25.66
N VAL A 812 -2.68 -31.29 -26.77
CA VAL A 812 -3.82 -32.12 -27.19
C VAL A 812 -3.76 -33.48 -26.49
N LYS A 813 -4.28 -33.55 -25.26
CA LYS A 813 -4.30 -34.76 -24.41
C LYS A 813 -5.71 -34.98 -23.78
N PRO A 814 -6.12 -36.22 -23.43
CA PRO A 814 -7.47 -36.50 -22.91
C PRO A 814 -7.83 -35.88 -21.54
N GLY A 815 -6.83 -35.48 -20.75
CA GLY A 815 -7.02 -34.78 -19.47
C GLY A 815 -7.12 -33.25 -19.60
N ILE A 816 -6.78 -32.70 -20.76
CA ILE A 816 -6.89 -31.26 -21.05
C ILE A 816 -8.28 -31.00 -21.62
N ARG A 817 -9.09 -30.14 -20.98
CA ARG A 817 -10.50 -29.92 -21.35
C ARG A 817 -10.88 -28.45 -21.29
N MET A 818 -10.73 -27.78 -22.42
CA MET A 818 -11.08 -26.37 -22.61
C MET A 818 -12.52 -26.26 -23.14
N ARG A 819 -13.33 -25.33 -22.62
CA ARG A 819 -14.74 -25.17 -23.00
C ARG A 819 -15.16 -23.71 -23.08
N HIS A 820 -16.11 -23.45 -23.97
CA HIS A 820 -16.74 -22.15 -24.16
C HIS A 820 -15.69 -21.05 -24.40
N LEU A 821 -14.83 -21.29 -25.39
CA LEU A 821 -13.74 -20.40 -25.79
C LEU A 821 -14.23 -19.42 -26.86
N GLN A 822 -13.73 -18.18 -26.83
CA GLN A 822 -13.89 -17.25 -27.94
C GLN A 822 -12.74 -16.25 -28.06
N VAL A 823 -12.53 -15.78 -29.29
CA VAL A 823 -11.61 -14.68 -29.61
C VAL A 823 -12.31 -13.62 -30.45
N ILE A 824 -11.99 -12.35 -30.23
CA ILE A 824 -12.68 -11.19 -30.80
C ILE A 824 -11.65 -10.16 -31.29
N SER A 825 -11.84 -9.61 -32.50
CA SER A 825 -11.14 -8.41 -32.96
C SER A 825 -12.03 -7.19 -32.75
N LEU A 826 -11.56 -6.22 -31.96
CA LEU A 826 -12.27 -4.98 -31.70
C LEU A 826 -12.12 -4.03 -32.90
N GLY A 827 -13.23 -3.70 -33.55
CA GLY A 827 -13.25 -2.77 -34.69
C GLY A 827 -12.43 -3.22 -35.90
N GLY A 828 -11.94 -4.47 -35.94
CA GLY A 828 -11.05 -4.98 -36.97
C GLY A 828 -9.56 -4.68 -36.76
N LYS A 829 -9.14 -4.24 -35.57
CA LYS A 829 -7.75 -3.83 -35.26
C LYS A 829 -6.85 -5.03 -34.98
N GLY A 830 -6.19 -5.50 -36.04
CA GLY A 830 -5.60 -6.84 -36.12
C GLY A 830 -6.66 -7.94 -36.07
N GLN A 831 -6.26 -9.20 -36.20
CA GLN A 831 -7.17 -10.35 -36.26
C GLN A 831 -6.59 -11.58 -35.56
N TYR A 832 -7.46 -12.53 -35.22
CA TYR A 832 -7.06 -13.90 -34.84
C TYR A 832 -7.16 -14.84 -36.04
N ARG A 833 -6.19 -15.75 -36.20
CA ARG A 833 -6.26 -16.84 -37.18
C ARG A 833 -7.12 -18.01 -36.71
N HIS A 834 -7.04 -18.33 -35.42
CA HIS A 834 -7.75 -19.42 -34.75
C HIS A 834 -8.22 -19.00 -33.35
N VAL A 835 -9.08 -19.81 -32.72
CA VAL A 835 -9.48 -19.62 -31.32
C VAL A 835 -8.45 -20.26 -30.40
N ILE A 836 -8.12 -21.53 -30.64
CA ILE A 836 -7.21 -22.35 -29.81
C ILE A 836 -6.34 -23.25 -30.70
N ASN A 837 -5.02 -23.27 -30.48
CA ASN A 837 -4.04 -23.97 -31.33
C ASN A 837 -4.26 -23.63 -32.83
N ASP A 838 -4.74 -24.59 -33.61
CA ASP A 838 -5.07 -24.48 -35.05
C ASP A 838 -6.59 -24.65 -35.30
N THR A 839 -7.41 -24.45 -34.27
CA THR A 839 -8.84 -24.79 -34.22
C THR A 839 -9.73 -23.58 -33.91
N GLY A 840 -10.90 -23.56 -34.54
CA GLY A 840 -11.78 -22.40 -34.59
C GLY A 840 -11.50 -21.51 -35.80
N SER A 841 -12.53 -20.79 -36.25
CA SER A 841 -12.44 -19.86 -37.38
C SER A 841 -11.56 -18.65 -37.03
N PRO A 842 -10.97 -17.97 -38.04
CA PRO A 842 -10.41 -16.65 -37.84
C PRO A 842 -11.49 -15.62 -37.48
N THR A 843 -11.10 -14.51 -36.85
CA THR A 843 -11.92 -13.29 -36.87
C THR A 843 -11.75 -12.58 -38.22
N SER A 844 -12.72 -11.76 -38.62
CA SER A 844 -12.63 -11.02 -39.87
C SER A 844 -13.53 -9.79 -39.89
N GLY A 845 -13.14 -8.77 -40.65
CA GLY A 845 -13.91 -7.53 -40.80
C GLY A 845 -13.84 -6.63 -39.56
N THR A 846 -14.75 -5.67 -39.48
CA THR A 846 -14.79 -4.61 -38.46
C THR A 846 -15.88 -4.80 -37.41
N ASP A 847 -16.81 -5.73 -37.64
CA ASP A 847 -18.10 -5.78 -36.94
C ASP A 847 -18.03 -6.38 -35.53
N THR A 848 -16.82 -6.68 -35.03
CA THR A 848 -16.55 -7.15 -33.67
C THR A 848 -17.34 -8.43 -33.29
N ILE A 849 -17.34 -9.39 -34.21
CA ILE A 849 -18.04 -10.67 -34.08
C ILE A 849 -17.11 -11.71 -33.42
N PRO A 850 -17.52 -12.38 -32.32
CA PRO A 850 -16.72 -13.44 -31.70
C PRO A 850 -16.59 -14.67 -32.59
N SER A 851 -15.36 -15.17 -32.77
CA SER A 851 -15.13 -16.55 -33.21
C SER A 851 -15.12 -17.48 -31.99
N LYS A 852 -15.78 -18.64 -32.08
CA LYS A 852 -16.04 -19.53 -30.93
C LYS A 852 -15.55 -20.97 -31.13
N VAL A 853 -15.14 -21.61 -30.05
CA VAL A 853 -14.96 -23.07 -29.91
C VAL A 853 -15.66 -23.53 -28.63
N THR A 854 -16.69 -24.37 -28.76
CA THR A 854 -17.52 -24.80 -27.61
C THR A 854 -16.79 -25.80 -26.71
N ARG A 855 -15.92 -26.63 -27.28
CA ARG A 855 -15.09 -27.62 -26.58
C ARG A 855 -13.80 -27.87 -27.35
N PHE A 856 -12.70 -28.10 -26.63
CA PHE A 856 -11.42 -28.58 -27.16
C PHE A 856 -10.67 -29.43 -26.12
N PRO A 857 -10.04 -30.55 -26.51
CA PRO A 857 -10.27 -31.29 -27.74
C PRO A 857 -11.61 -32.06 -27.74
#